data_AF-A0A1A8FW86-F1
#
_entry.id   AF-A0A1A8FW86-F1
#
_cell.length_a   1.000
_cell.length_b   1.000
_cell.length_c   1.000
_cell.angle_alpha   90.00
_cell.angle_beta   90.00
_cell.angle_gamma   90.00
#
_symmetry.space_group_name_H-M   'P 1'
#
loop_
_entity.id
_entity.type
_entity.pdbx_description
1 polymer ?
#
loop_
_entity_poly.entity_id
_entity_poly.type
_entity_poly.pdbx_seq_one_letter_code
_entity_poly.pdbx_strand_id
1 'polypeptide(L)'
;MAGLPSLSVIGVLLALFLLACWHINLLFIYKGRLVRSVPRTPSRIIIAADKWLKYYPTKPQNFLKSRPGSLQSNGVSRRSECSMASESRFDCGRDRVLSQEECEERGCCYSPLPASSGPPWCFYPSLYPGYKMSPITPTKRGQTASLTRVTPSYLPKDIFNLSLEVTEETAGCLHITLKDPSTQRYEVPLLDGIRRTKASSQDVLYTTEYQSDPFGFIVSRKSSGTIIMNTTVGPLLFADQYLQLSTSLASSFVSGLGEHYTPLILDLNWTSLSLWNRDIAPHADANLYGSHPFYIVQEDDSLAHGVFLLNSNAIEVMLQPTPALTWVSTGGILDLYIFLGPDPQSVIQQYLQIIGYPMMPPYWSLGFHLCRWGYTTTNATRTVAQRMHSANFPMDVQWNDLDYADKRRVFTFDRVRFGDLTEMVQEFHEGGMKYILILDPGISSTSPFGTYPPFDDGLKQDVFIKNATGQVLIGKVWPGPTAFPDFTNPETRRWWEDCIRDFYSEVPIDGLWIDMNEPSSFVQGSVDGCPDSELERPPYTPRVVGGQLNSGTICMSAQQKLSTHYNLHNLYGLTEADATHSALQKIRRKRPFVLSRSSFPGIGRFSGVWTGDVRSNWEQLRLSIPAVLQFSLFGVPLVGADICGFGGNTTEELCVRWMQLGAFYPFMRNHNDKPNAPQEPFVFGQAAQAAMRSVLNLRYSLLPYLYTLFHHAHTSAATVATPLFMEFPTDANCRIIDQQFLWGSSLLISPVLDEGSVEVEAYLPAGTWYSLQNGQPLYSKGEYFLLPAPLETINVHVREGHIIPQQEPALTTTVSRRNAFFLTVALSASGQARGVLFWDDGDSLDTFEMENYSFLIFTAGESQVSSDPQRLNGDLDALVLGGLQVFGVPSPPLHVLANGVEVSEFTYCADSKVLTVTSLALPMSEMFTVQWAL
;
A
#
# COMPACT_ATOMS: atom_id res chain seq x y z
N MET A 1 42.79 -54.50 -47.80
CA MET A 1 42.90 -55.89 -47.29
C MET A 1 42.49 -55.88 -45.83
N ALA A 2 41.44 -56.67 -45.48
CA ALA A 2 41.00 -57.16 -44.16
C ALA A 2 40.84 -56.14 -43.00
N GLY A 3 39.81 -56.14 -42.13
CA GLY A 3 38.67 -57.00 -41.83
C GLY A 3 37.93 -56.44 -40.59
N LEU A 4 36.61 -56.68 -40.49
CA LEU A 4 35.67 -56.41 -39.36
C LEU A 4 35.92 -57.36 -38.15
N PRO A 5 35.13 -57.40 -37.03
CA PRO A 5 34.07 -56.51 -36.46
C PRO A 5 34.22 -56.22 -34.92
N SER A 6 33.66 -55.15 -34.32
CA SER A 6 32.31 -54.93 -33.72
C SER A 6 31.75 -55.99 -32.73
N LEU A 7 31.78 -55.71 -31.41
CA LEU A 7 30.84 -56.20 -30.37
C LEU A 7 31.23 -55.66 -28.97
N SER A 8 30.73 -54.48 -28.57
CA SER A 8 30.71 -54.08 -27.13
C SER A 8 29.94 -52.79 -26.80
N VAL A 9 29.53 -51.96 -27.77
CA VAL A 9 28.88 -50.66 -27.46
C VAL A 9 27.34 -50.74 -27.47
N ILE A 10 26.74 -51.71 -28.15
CA ILE A 10 25.27 -51.87 -28.24
C ILE A 10 24.67 -52.47 -26.95
N GLY A 11 25.45 -53.27 -26.20
CA GLY A 11 24.98 -53.90 -24.95
C GLY A 11 24.81 -52.93 -23.78
N VAL A 12 25.61 -51.85 -23.73
CA VAL A 12 25.54 -50.85 -22.65
C VAL A 12 24.38 -49.86 -22.88
N LEU A 13 24.06 -49.56 -24.15
CA LEU A 13 22.93 -48.70 -24.50
C LEU A 13 21.57 -49.37 -24.32
N LEU A 14 21.46 -50.70 -24.48
CA LEU A 14 20.20 -51.43 -24.21
C LEU A 14 19.89 -51.59 -22.71
N ALA A 15 20.92 -51.70 -21.86
CA ALA A 15 20.72 -51.83 -20.41
C ALA A 15 20.25 -50.52 -19.75
N LEU A 16 20.72 -49.37 -20.25
CA LEU A 16 20.28 -48.04 -19.78
C LEU A 16 18.87 -47.68 -20.25
N PHE A 17 18.46 -48.15 -21.43
CA PHE A 17 17.09 -47.94 -21.94
C PHE A 17 16.04 -48.80 -21.20
N LEU A 18 16.40 -50.02 -20.79
CA LEU A 18 15.51 -50.90 -20.04
C LEU A 18 15.30 -50.47 -18.57
N LEU A 19 16.28 -49.79 -17.96
CA LEU A 19 16.13 -49.17 -16.62
C LEU A 19 15.27 -47.90 -16.66
N ALA A 20 15.27 -47.14 -17.76
CA ALA A 20 14.42 -45.97 -17.93
C ALA A 20 12.93 -46.35 -18.18
N CYS A 21 12.67 -47.46 -18.89
CA CYS A 21 11.30 -47.93 -19.14
C CYS A 21 10.62 -48.59 -17.92
N TRP A 22 11.36 -49.00 -16.90
CA TRP A 22 10.78 -49.54 -15.66
C TRP A 22 10.38 -48.46 -14.65
N HIS A 23 11.03 -47.29 -14.67
CA HIS A 23 10.65 -46.16 -13.81
C HIS A 23 9.46 -45.33 -14.33
N ILE A 24 9.15 -45.40 -15.62
CA ILE A 24 8.01 -44.68 -16.22
C ILE A 24 6.68 -45.43 -15.99
N ASN A 25 6.70 -46.75 -15.76
CA ASN A 25 5.49 -47.56 -15.52
C ASN A 25 4.98 -47.57 -14.07
N LEU A 26 5.68 -46.94 -13.11
CA LEU A 26 5.25 -46.82 -11.72
C LEU A 26 4.61 -45.45 -11.38
N LEU A 27 4.59 -44.51 -12.32
CA LEU A 27 3.99 -43.18 -12.13
C LEU A 27 2.64 -43.00 -12.85
N PHE A 28 2.20 -43.97 -13.66
CA PHE A 28 0.95 -43.90 -14.43
C PHE A 28 -0.20 -44.81 -13.95
N ILE A 29 -0.07 -45.46 -12.78
CA ILE A 29 -1.15 -46.23 -12.16
C ILE A 29 -1.51 -45.60 -10.82
N TYR A 30 -2.25 -44.49 -10.83
CA TYR A 30 -3.31 -44.17 -9.85
C TYR A 30 -3.99 -42.83 -10.23
N LYS A 31 -5.02 -42.91 -11.08
CA LYS A 31 -6.31 -42.19 -10.96
C LYS A 31 -6.98 -42.09 -12.35
N GLY A 32 -7.72 -43.13 -12.68
CA GLY A 32 -8.70 -43.13 -13.75
C GLY A 32 -10.00 -43.77 -13.26
N ARG A 33 -11.03 -42.92 -13.13
CA ARG A 33 -12.48 -43.21 -13.17
C ARG A 33 -13.15 -43.94 -11.98
N LEU A 34 -14.10 -43.24 -11.38
CA LEU A 34 -15.52 -43.62 -11.56
C LEU A 34 -16.45 -42.40 -11.38
N VAL A 35 -17.16 -42.08 -12.47
CA VAL A 35 -18.28 -41.13 -12.54
C VAL A 35 -19.57 -41.90 -12.29
N ARG A 36 -20.44 -41.39 -11.42
CA ARG A 36 -21.90 -41.55 -11.52
C ARG A 36 -22.61 -40.33 -10.91
N SER A 37 -23.59 -39.86 -11.64
CA SER A 37 -24.34 -38.61 -11.55
C SER A 37 -25.57 -38.67 -10.63
N VAL A 38 -26.18 -37.48 -10.41
CA VAL A 38 -27.61 -37.12 -10.13
C VAL A 38 -27.91 -36.64 -8.68
N PRO A 39 -28.75 -35.59 -8.42
CA PRO A 39 -28.96 -34.25 -9.01
C PRO A 39 -28.99 -33.07 -7.97
N ARG A 40 -29.12 -31.81 -8.45
CA ARG A 40 -29.41 -30.53 -7.74
C ARG A 40 -30.61 -30.65 -6.74
N THR A 41 -30.68 -30.03 -5.54
CA THR A 41 -30.68 -28.61 -5.09
C THR A 41 -30.99 -28.56 -3.54
N PRO A 42 -31.12 -27.42 -2.82
CA PRO A 42 -30.08 -26.56 -2.22
C PRO A 42 -30.17 -26.49 -0.65
N SER A 43 -29.07 -26.48 0.10
CA SER A 43 -29.13 -26.13 1.54
C SER A 43 -27.81 -25.62 2.12
N ARG A 44 -27.85 -24.33 2.51
CA ARG A 44 -27.11 -23.66 3.61
C ARG A 44 -25.90 -24.40 4.19
N ILE A 45 -24.70 -23.90 3.87
CA ILE A 45 -23.45 -24.36 4.48
C ILE A 45 -23.03 -23.37 5.56
N ILE A 46 -23.07 -23.86 6.80
CA ILE A 46 -22.28 -23.38 7.94
C ILE A 46 -21.02 -24.25 7.94
N ILE A 47 -19.83 -23.65 7.77
CA ILE A 47 -18.56 -24.40 7.83
C ILE A 47 -18.01 -24.31 9.25
N ALA A 48 -18.07 -25.45 9.94
CA ALA A 48 -17.24 -25.73 11.11
C ALA A 48 -16.11 -26.67 10.68
N ALA A 49 -14.88 -26.30 11.01
CA ALA A 49 -13.68 -27.09 10.84
C ALA A 49 -13.70 -28.31 11.76
N ASP A 50 -13.38 -29.51 11.24
CA ASP A 50 -12.34 -30.35 11.87
C ASP A 50 -11.90 -31.59 11.07
N LYS A 51 -10.61 -31.90 11.24
CA LYS A 51 -9.89 -33.19 11.16
C LYS A 51 -9.57 -33.85 9.82
N TRP A 52 -8.26 -34.04 9.59
CA TRP A 52 -7.65 -35.37 9.33
C TRP A 52 -6.20 -35.46 9.85
N LEU A 53 -5.97 -36.30 10.87
CA LEU A 53 -4.64 -36.76 11.31
C LEU A 53 -4.82 -38.13 12.01
N LYS A 54 -4.30 -39.23 11.42
CA LYS A 54 -3.93 -40.55 12.03
C LYS A 54 -2.99 -41.28 11.04
N TYR A 55 -2.01 -42.12 11.38
CA TYR A 55 -1.93 -43.29 12.28
C TYR A 55 -0.42 -43.69 12.45
N TYR A 56 0.07 -44.24 13.58
CA TYR A 56 0.23 -45.68 13.94
C TYR A 56 1.09 -45.81 15.25
N PRO A 57 1.21 -46.98 15.93
CA PRO A 57 0.20 -47.73 16.71
C PRO A 57 0.65 -48.04 18.17
N THR A 58 -0.29 -48.51 18.99
CA THR A 58 -0.10 -48.94 20.39
C THR A 58 0.15 -50.44 20.55
N LYS A 59 0.82 -50.86 21.66
CA LYS A 59 0.64 -52.17 22.30
C LYS A 59 0.56 -52.02 23.84
N PRO A 60 -0.31 -52.78 24.54
CA PRO A 60 -0.62 -52.60 25.95
C PRO A 60 0.05 -53.63 26.87
N GLN A 61 0.34 -53.26 28.12
CA GLN A 61 0.51 -54.21 29.22
C GLN A 61 -0.21 -53.72 30.49
N ASN A 62 -0.63 -54.70 31.27
CA ASN A 62 -1.82 -54.70 32.10
C ASN A 62 -1.46 -54.74 33.61
N PHE A 63 -2.28 -54.06 34.42
CA PHE A 63 -2.56 -54.22 35.85
C PHE A 63 -1.45 -54.11 36.91
N LEU A 64 -1.64 -53.19 37.86
CA LEU A 64 -2.00 -53.51 39.26
C LEU A 64 -2.42 -52.24 40.04
N LYS A 65 -3.56 -52.34 40.74
CA LYS A 65 -4.11 -51.33 41.66
C LYS A 65 -3.49 -51.51 43.06
N SER A 66 -2.97 -50.44 43.67
CA SER A 66 -2.90 -50.33 45.15
C SER A 66 -2.87 -48.89 45.65
N ARG A 67 -4.05 -48.45 46.14
CA ARG A 67 -4.39 -47.51 47.24
C ARG A 67 -3.91 -46.04 47.23
N PRO A 68 -4.70 -45.13 47.85
CA PRO A 68 -4.69 -43.70 47.55
C PRO A 68 -3.63 -42.96 48.37
N GLY A 69 -2.61 -42.46 47.69
CA GLY A 69 -1.74 -41.40 48.20
C GLY A 69 -2.41 -40.06 47.97
N SER A 70 -2.49 -39.27 49.04
CA SER A 70 -2.91 -37.87 49.10
C SER A 70 -2.77 -37.10 47.77
N LEU A 71 -3.91 -36.65 47.23
CA LEU A 71 -3.96 -35.48 46.37
C LEU A 71 -3.47 -34.30 47.21
N GLN A 72 -2.16 -34.04 47.15
CA GLN A 72 -1.65 -32.70 47.38
C GLN A 72 -2.19 -31.86 46.21
N SER A 73 -3.26 -31.13 46.51
CA SER A 73 -3.55 -29.88 45.84
C SER A 73 -2.30 -29.01 45.94
N ASN A 74 -1.44 -29.03 44.92
CA ASN A 74 -0.43 -28.00 44.77
C ASN A 74 -1.19 -26.69 44.55
N GLY A 75 -1.16 -25.88 45.60
CA GLY A 75 -1.89 -24.65 45.72
C GLY A 75 -1.49 -23.69 44.61
N VAL A 76 -2.39 -23.49 43.66
CA VAL A 76 -2.43 -22.21 42.95
C VAL A 76 -2.93 -21.21 43.98
N SER A 77 -2.01 -20.46 44.58
CA SER A 77 -2.32 -19.21 45.25
C SER A 77 -2.91 -18.28 44.19
N ARG A 78 -4.22 -18.37 43.92
CA ARG A 78 -4.88 -17.44 43.00
C ARG A 78 -5.07 -16.13 43.73
N ARG A 79 -4.06 -15.26 43.67
CA ARG A 79 -4.27 -13.82 43.88
C ARG A 79 -5.47 -13.42 43.01
N SER A 80 -6.47 -12.76 43.57
CA SER A 80 -7.66 -12.31 42.83
C SER A 80 -7.29 -11.47 41.59
N GLU A 81 -6.17 -10.76 41.68
CA GLU A 81 -5.55 -9.94 40.62
C GLU A 81 -5.05 -10.74 39.41
N CYS A 82 -4.86 -12.06 39.54
CA CYS A 82 -4.46 -12.97 38.46
C CYS A 82 -5.64 -13.70 37.81
N SER A 83 -6.88 -13.37 38.20
CA SER A 83 -8.10 -13.94 37.63
C SER A 83 -8.54 -13.12 36.41
N MET A 84 -7.88 -13.33 35.27
CA MET A 84 -8.17 -12.64 34.01
C MET A 84 -8.52 -13.64 32.90
N ALA A 85 -9.49 -13.28 32.07
CA ALA A 85 -9.84 -14.03 30.86
C ALA A 85 -8.63 -14.09 29.92
N SER A 86 -8.47 -15.20 29.19
CA SER A 86 -7.30 -15.47 28.35
C SER A 86 -7.01 -14.37 27.34
N GLU A 87 -8.04 -13.92 26.64
CA GLU A 87 -8.04 -12.90 25.62
C GLU A 87 -7.54 -11.54 26.12
N SER A 88 -7.77 -11.23 27.40
CA SER A 88 -7.41 -9.94 28.02
C SER A 88 -6.02 -9.91 28.64
N ARG A 89 -5.25 -11.02 28.56
CA ARG A 89 -3.91 -11.11 29.14
C ARG A 89 -2.90 -10.33 28.32
N PHE A 90 -2.34 -9.27 28.88
CA PHE A 90 -1.23 -8.53 28.28
C PHE A 90 0.11 -9.16 28.71
N ASP A 91 0.96 -9.48 27.73
CA ASP A 91 2.19 -10.24 27.91
C ASP A 91 3.25 -9.48 28.75
N CYS A 92 3.74 -10.11 29.82
CA CYS A 92 4.78 -9.58 30.71
C CYS A 92 6.18 -10.17 30.41
N GLY A 93 6.28 -11.08 29.45
CA GLY A 93 7.51 -11.71 28.98
C GLY A 93 7.81 -11.39 27.51
N ARG A 94 7.42 -10.22 26.99
CA ARG A 94 7.66 -9.88 25.57
C ARG A 94 9.15 -9.86 25.20
N ASP A 95 10.00 -9.41 26.12
CA ASP A 95 11.45 -9.31 25.91
C ASP A 95 12.16 -10.67 25.86
N ARG A 96 11.60 -11.69 26.52
CA ARG A 96 12.14 -13.06 26.51
C ARG A 96 11.15 -14.05 27.11
N VAL A 97 11.28 -15.31 26.74
CA VAL A 97 10.54 -16.42 27.39
C VAL A 97 10.91 -16.50 28.87
N LEU A 98 9.91 -16.54 29.75
CA LEU A 98 10.06 -16.60 31.20
C LEU A 98 9.57 -17.93 31.78
N SER A 99 10.30 -18.45 32.76
CA SER A 99 9.79 -19.47 33.68
C SER A 99 8.73 -18.91 34.62
N GLN A 100 8.04 -19.79 35.36
CA GLN A 100 7.07 -19.36 36.37
C GLN A 100 7.72 -18.48 37.44
N GLU A 101 8.89 -18.88 37.95
CA GLU A 101 9.62 -18.14 38.99
C GLU A 101 10.01 -16.75 38.49
N GLU A 102 10.59 -16.64 37.30
CA GLU A 102 10.96 -15.35 36.71
C GLU A 102 9.74 -14.44 36.43
N CYS A 103 8.61 -15.02 36.04
CA CYS A 103 7.37 -14.27 35.85
C CYS A 103 6.86 -13.69 37.17
N GLU A 104 6.83 -14.50 38.22
CA GLU A 104 6.39 -14.09 39.55
C GLU A 104 7.35 -13.08 40.19
N GLU A 105 8.67 -13.20 39.94
CA GLU A 105 9.69 -12.22 40.36
C GLU A 105 9.50 -10.85 39.70
N ARG A 106 9.00 -10.80 38.46
CA ARG A 106 8.59 -9.54 37.81
C ARG A 106 7.32 -8.94 38.42
N GLY A 107 6.68 -9.62 39.36
CA GLY A 107 5.38 -9.24 39.92
C GLY A 107 4.20 -9.57 38.99
N CYS A 108 4.40 -10.47 38.02
CA CYS A 108 3.40 -10.86 37.03
C CYS A 108 2.68 -12.16 37.43
N CYS A 109 1.62 -12.47 36.68
CA CYS A 109 0.80 -13.65 36.87
C CYS A 109 1.20 -14.74 35.87
N TYR A 110 1.38 -15.98 36.35
CA TYR A 110 1.69 -17.13 35.50
C TYR A 110 0.52 -18.12 35.44
N SER A 111 -0.02 -18.34 34.25
CA SER A 111 -1.12 -19.29 34.01
C SER A 111 -0.94 -20.01 32.67
N PRO A 112 -0.32 -21.20 32.67
CA PRO A 112 -0.03 -21.93 31.44
C PRO A 112 -1.32 -22.43 30.76
N LEU A 113 -1.29 -22.45 29.42
CA LEU A 113 -2.37 -22.97 28.58
C LEU A 113 -1.91 -24.23 27.82
N PRO A 114 -2.83 -25.12 27.41
CA PRO A 114 -2.47 -26.37 26.72
C PRO A 114 -1.79 -26.19 25.36
N ALA A 115 -1.90 -25.00 24.75
CA ALA A 115 -1.26 -24.62 23.49
C ALA A 115 -0.18 -23.55 23.73
N SER A 116 0.94 -23.64 23.00
CA SER A 116 2.04 -22.66 23.04
C SER A 116 1.80 -21.44 22.13
N SER A 117 0.89 -21.55 21.15
CA SER A 117 0.43 -20.45 20.31
C SER A 117 -0.87 -19.86 20.89
N GLY A 118 -0.90 -18.55 21.12
CA GLY A 118 -2.08 -17.84 21.62
C GLY A 118 -1.78 -16.98 22.86
N PRO A 119 -2.67 -16.93 23.86
CA PRO A 119 -2.53 -16.03 25.00
C PRO A 119 -1.25 -16.25 25.82
N PRO A 120 -0.65 -15.18 26.36
CA PRO A 120 0.59 -15.29 27.12
C PRO A 120 0.38 -16.06 28.43
N TRP A 121 1.36 -16.90 28.75
CA TRP A 121 1.38 -17.63 30.02
C TRP A 121 1.78 -16.70 31.17
N CYS A 122 2.75 -15.81 30.93
CA CYS A 122 3.14 -14.76 31.86
C CYS A 122 2.49 -13.43 31.45
N PHE A 123 1.63 -12.86 32.30
CA PHE A 123 0.87 -11.65 31.97
C PHE A 123 0.79 -10.70 33.15
N TYR A 124 0.56 -9.41 32.87
CA TYR A 124 0.42 -8.41 33.93
C TYR A 124 -0.88 -8.62 34.73
N PRO A 125 -0.84 -8.48 36.08
CA PRO A 125 -2.04 -8.33 36.88
C PRO A 125 -2.78 -7.02 36.54
N SER A 126 -4.05 -6.92 36.92
CA SER A 126 -4.89 -5.75 36.65
C SER A 126 -4.37 -4.43 37.24
N LEU A 127 -3.56 -4.49 38.30
CA LEU A 127 -2.94 -3.33 38.96
C LEU A 127 -1.41 -3.50 39.05
N TYR A 128 -0.77 -3.70 37.91
CA TYR A 128 0.69 -3.76 37.86
C TYR A 128 1.31 -2.38 38.17
N PRO A 129 2.40 -2.30 38.97
CA PRO A 129 3.07 -1.04 39.29
C PRO A 129 3.47 -0.25 38.03
N GLY A 130 2.97 0.98 37.93
CA GLY A 130 3.14 1.87 36.79
C GLY A 130 3.70 3.24 37.18
N TYR A 131 3.50 4.20 36.29
CA TYR A 131 3.72 5.60 36.60
C TYR A 131 2.59 6.15 37.46
N LYS A 132 2.88 7.15 38.28
CA LYS A 132 1.90 7.92 39.04
C LYS A 132 1.79 9.34 38.48
N MET A 133 0.58 9.78 38.19
CA MET A 133 0.31 11.08 37.60
C MET A 133 0.09 12.16 38.68
N SER A 134 0.68 13.34 38.48
CA SER A 134 0.40 14.55 39.27
C SER A 134 -0.97 15.15 38.90
N PRO A 135 -1.52 16.08 39.69
CA PRO A 135 -2.69 16.85 39.26
C PRO A 135 -2.46 17.50 37.89
N ILE A 136 -3.47 17.44 37.03
CA ILE A 136 -3.42 18.00 35.69
C ILE A 136 -3.47 19.53 35.74
N THR A 137 -2.63 20.17 34.94
CA THR A 137 -2.53 21.64 34.86
C THR A 137 -2.93 22.11 33.46
N PRO A 138 -3.84 23.10 33.34
CA PRO A 138 -4.19 23.67 32.04
C PRO A 138 -2.99 24.34 31.37
N THR A 139 -2.90 24.21 30.05
CA THR A 139 -1.97 24.96 29.18
C THR A 139 -2.77 25.86 28.23
N LYS A 140 -2.09 26.62 27.37
CA LYS A 140 -2.77 27.45 26.37
C LYS A 140 -3.54 26.64 25.32
N ARG A 141 -3.17 25.38 25.10
CA ARG A 141 -3.69 24.53 24.00
C ARG A 141 -4.18 23.16 24.47
N GLY A 142 -4.42 23.01 25.78
CA GLY A 142 -4.81 21.74 26.37
C GLY A 142 -4.32 21.63 27.80
N GLN A 143 -3.60 20.56 28.12
CA GLN A 143 -3.32 20.15 29.49
C GLN A 143 -1.94 19.49 29.63
N THR A 144 -1.38 19.49 30.82
CA THR A 144 -0.10 18.83 31.12
C THR A 144 -0.07 18.25 32.52
N ALA A 145 0.71 17.18 32.71
CA ALA A 145 0.98 16.59 34.02
C ALA A 145 2.40 15.98 34.05
N SER A 146 2.95 15.78 35.25
CA SER A 146 4.16 14.99 35.44
C SER A 146 3.77 13.56 35.83
N LEU A 147 4.51 12.59 35.30
CA LEU A 147 4.36 11.18 35.63
C LEU A 147 5.64 10.70 36.32
N THR A 148 5.51 10.06 37.48
CA THR A 148 6.67 9.54 38.23
C THR A 148 6.51 8.06 38.52
N ARG A 149 7.51 7.26 38.16
CA ARG A 149 7.62 5.85 38.54
C ARG A 149 8.47 5.73 39.79
N VAL A 150 7.97 5.08 40.83
CA VAL A 150 8.71 4.89 42.10
C VAL A 150 9.46 3.56 42.12
N THR A 151 8.80 2.49 41.64
CA THR A 151 9.39 1.15 41.58
C THR A 151 9.94 0.91 40.18
N PRO A 152 11.24 0.59 40.01
CA PRO A 152 11.79 0.20 38.72
C PRO A 152 10.99 -0.94 38.10
N SER A 153 10.87 -0.95 36.77
CA SER A 153 10.42 -2.10 36.01
C SER A 153 11.57 -3.13 35.90
N TYR A 154 11.31 -4.21 35.16
CA TYR A 154 12.33 -5.21 34.83
C TYR A 154 13.22 -4.79 33.64
N LEU A 155 12.95 -3.65 33.01
CA LEU A 155 13.67 -3.15 31.85
C LEU A 155 14.94 -2.39 32.28
N PRO A 156 16.03 -2.47 31.50
CA PRO A 156 17.20 -1.64 31.73
C PRO A 156 16.91 -0.18 31.38
N LYS A 157 17.52 0.76 32.13
CA LYS A 157 17.44 2.22 31.87
C LYS A 157 16.01 2.77 31.81
N ASP A 158 15.18 2.41 32.80
CA ASP A 158 13.88 3.06 33.01
C ASP A 158 14.02 4.57 33.18
N ILE A 159 13.05 5.31 32.62
CA ILE A 159 12.98 6.76 32.75
C ILE A 159 11.98 7.12 33.86
N PHE A 160 12.47 7.39 35.07
CA PHE A 160 11.60 7.53 36.24
C PHE A 160 10.62 8.72 36.22
N ASN A 161 10.88 9.75 35.42
CA ASN A 161 10.02 10.94 35.32
C ASN A 161 9.69 11.21 33.85
N LEU A 162 8.40 11.37 33.55
CA LEU A 162 7.92 11.77 32.23
C LEU A 162 7.08 13.05 32.33
N SER A 163 7.07 13.80 31.25
CA SER A 163 6.12 14.89 31.02
C SER A 163 5.02 14.38 30.08
N LEU A 164 3.77 14.51 30.53
CA LEU A 164 2.58 14.35 29.71
C LEU A 164 2.16 15.72 29.17
N GLU A 165 2.05 15.84 27.85
CA GLU A 165 1.42 16.99 27.21
C GLU A 165 0.25 16.52 26.36
N VAL A 166 -0.92 17.10 26.59
CA VAL A 166 -2.16 16.83 25.87
C VAL A 166 -2.55 18.12 25.17
N THR A 167 -2.56 18.08 23.85
CA THR A 167 -2.84 19.21 22.98
C THR A 167 -4.12 18.96 22.20
N GLU A 168 -5.01 19.93 22.22
CA GLU A 168 -6.21 19.99 21.40
C GLU A 168 -5.84 20.68 20.08
N GLU A 169 -5.47 19.89 19.05
CA GLU A 169 -5.01 20.44 17.77
C GLU A 169 -6.20 21.00 16.97
N THR A 170 -7.29 20.23 16.89
CA THR A 170 -8.57 20.66 16.30
C THR A 170 -9.72 20.01 17.07
N ALA A 171 -10.97 20.38 16.75
CA ALA A 171 -12.14 19.75 17.37
C ALA A 171 -12.16 18.21 17.21
N GLY A 172 -11.60 17.70 16.11
CA GLY A 172 -11.54 16.27 15.79
C GLY A 172 -10.15 15.63 15.93
N CYS A 173 -9.14 16.35 16.43
CA CYS A 173 -7.78 15.83 16.55
C CYS A 173 -7.18 16.12 17.93
N LEU A 174 -6.96 15.05 18.70
CA LEU A 174 -6.28 15.06 19.97
C LEU A 174 -4.83 14.60 19.78
N HIS A 175 -3.88 15.31 20.38
CA HIS A 175 -2.45 15.01 20.29
C HIS A 175 -1.89 14.83 21.70
N ILE A 176 -1.26 13.68 21.98
CA ILE A 176 -0.71 13.33 23.29
C ILE A 176 0.77 12.99 23.13
N THR A 177 1.63 13.63 23.92
CA THR A 177 3.05 13.27 23.99
C THR A 177 3.46 12.87 25.40
N LEU A 178 4.32 11.85 25.48
CA LEU A 178 5.03 11.44 26.69
C LEU A 178 6.52 11.54 26.43
N LYS A 179 7.19 12.44 27.15
CA LYS A 179 8.60 12.77 26.95
C LYS A 179 9.40 12.66 28.23
N ASP A 180 10.69 12.40 28.10
CA ASP A 180 11.65 12.61 29.19
C ASP A 180 11.90 14.12 29.36
N PRO A 181 11.54 14.76 30.48
CA PRO A 181 11.78 16.18 30.70
C PRO A 181 13.24 16.51 31.03
N SER A 182 14.06 15.49 31.36
CA SER A 182 15.46 15.65 31.76
C SER A 182 16.43 15.56 30.58
N THR A 183 16.08 14.79 29.56
CA THR A 183 16.93 14.52 28.40
C THR A 183 16.12 14.60 27.11
N GLN A 184 16.60 15.37 26.14
CA GLN A 184 15.97 15.40 24.82
C GLN A 184 16.19 14.06 24.11
N ARG A 185 15.10 13.35 23.85
CA ARG A 185 15.09 12.09 23.09
C ARG A 185 14.91 12.35 21.61
N TYR A 186 15.16 11.33 20.80
CA TYR A 186 14.86 11.38 19.37
C TYR A 186 13.35 11.57 19.14
N GLU A 187 13.01 12.50 18.24
CA GLU A 187 11.65 12.75 17.76
C GLU A 187 11.70 12.77 16.23
N VAL A 188 10.68 12.21 15.58
CA VAL A 188 10.62 12.14 14.12
C VAL A 188 10.47 13.55 13.54
N PRO A 189 11.35 13.97 12.61
CA PRO A 189 11.20 15.25 11.93
C PRO A 189 10.07 15.15 10.90
N LEU A 190 8.90 15.75 11.18
CA LEU A 190 7.87 15.96 10.15
C LEU A 190 8.39 16.99 9.13
N LEU A 191 8.60 16.55 7.88
CA LEU A 191 9.02 17.41 6.76
C LEU A 191 7.96 18.50 6.55
N ASP A 192 8.33 19.77 6.72
CA ASP A 192 7.49 20.99 6.65
C ASP A 192 5.98 20.70 6.61
N GLY A 193 5.40 20.49 7.80
CA GLY A 193 3.96 20.40 8.00
C GLY A 193 3.31 21.77 7.89
N ILE A 194 2.08 21.78 7.36
CA ILE A 194 1.20 22.94 7.18
C ILE A 194 1.25 23.86 8.42
N ARG A 195 1.28 25.18 8.20
CA ARG A 195 1.17 26.20 9.27
C ARG A 195 -0.03 25.87 10.16
N ARG A 196 0.25 25.38 11.37
CA ARG A 196 -0.76 25.06 12.39
C ARG A 196 -1.66 26.28 12.61
N THR A 197 -2.93 26.16 12.24
CA THR A 197 -3.93 27.20 12.48
C THR A 197 -4.13 27.41 13.98
N LYS A 198 -4.56 28.62 14.37
CA LYS A 198 -4.89 28.94 15.76
C LYS A 198 -5.91 27.92 16.30
N ALA A 199 -5.80 27.61 17.60
CA ALA A 199 -6.75 26.78 18.34
C ALA A 199 -8.20 27.15 17.96
N SER A 200 -8.95 26.17 17.47
CA SER A 200 -10.36 26.34 17.14
C SER A 200 -11.14 26.63 18.42
N SER A 201 -12.03 27.63 18.39
CA SER A 201 -12.99 27.89 19.47
C SER A 201 -14.20 26.94 19.44
N GLN A 202 -14.13 25.86 18.66
CA GLN A 202 -15.18 24.85 18.55
C GLN A 202 -15.10 23.84 19.68
N ASP A 203 -16.26 23.32 20.08
CA ASP A 203 -16.34 22.23 21.04
C ASP A 203 -15.63 20.98 20.50
N VAL A 204 -14.69 20.44 21.28
CA VAL A 204 -14.01 19.17 20.98
C VAL A 204 -15.00 18.01 20.90
N LEU A 205 -14.73 17.05 20.00
CA LEU A 205 -15.58 15.88 19.72
C LEU A 205 -15.32 14.70 20.67
N TYR A 206 -14.36 14.85 21.59
CA TYR A 206 -13.91 13.81 22.50
C TYR A 206 -13.94 14.28 23.96
N THR A 207 -13.87 13.31 24.88
CA THR A 207 -13.63 13.51 26.31
C THR A 207 -12.42 12.71 26.74
N THR A 208 -11.60 13.27 27.63
CA THR A 208 -10.42 12.61 28.20
C THR A 208 -10.59 12.37 29.69
N GLU A 209 -10.42 11.13 30.14
CA GLU A 209 -10.38 10.75 31.55
C GLU A 209 -9.02 10.15 31.90
N TYR A 210 -8.58 10.29 33.16
CA TYR A 210 -7.25 9.85 33.60
C TYR A 210 -7.36 9.02 34.87
N GLN A 211 -6.75 7.83 34.84
CA GLN A 211 -6.42 7.07 36.03
C GLN A 211 -5.04 7.54 36.52
N SER A 212 -4.92 7.88 37.80
CA SER A 212 -3.69 8.51 38.32
C SER A 212 -2.63 7.52 38.82
N ASP A 213 -3.02 6.34 39.32
CA ASP A 213 -2.10 5.38 39.93
C ASP A 213 -2.67 3.93 39.83
N PRO A 214 -2.12 3.06 38.95
CA PRO A 214 -1.15 3.38 37.91
C PRO A 214 -1.76 4.27 36.83
N PHE A 215 -0.92 5.09 36.18
CA PHE A 215 -1.33 6.03 35.15
C PHE A 215 -1.88 5.32 33.91
N GLY A 216 -3.00 5.82 33.42
CA GLY A 216 -3.53 5.55 32.09
C GLY A 216 -4.58 6.59 31.73
N PHE A 217 -4.94 6.69 30.46
CA PHE A 217 -5.94 7.62 29.99
C PHE A 217 -6.98 6.93 29.12
N ILE A 218 -8.17 7.51 29.10
CA ILE A 218 -9.32 7.06 28.34
C ILE A 218 -9.75 8.22 27.46
N VAL A 219 -9.89 7.94 26.17
CA VAL A 219 -10.49 8.85 25.20
C VAL A 219 -11.80 8.25 24.76
N SER A 220 -12.87 9.04 24.87
CA SER A 220 -14.21 8.63 24.47
C SER A 220 -14.81 9.63 23.51
N ARG A 221 -15.63 9.15 22.57
CA ARG A 221 -16.43 9.99 21.69
C ARG A 221 -17.52 10.70 22.51
N LYS A 222 -17.57 12.03 22.44
CA LYS A 222 -18.50 12.83 23.24
C LYS A 222 -19.98 12.59 22.88
N SER A 223 -20.27 12.28 21.62
CA SER A 223 -21.63 12.10 21.12
C SER A 223 -22.30 10.80 21.56
N SER A 224 -21.54 9.70 21.62
CA SER A 224 -22.06 8.36 21.91
C SER A 224 -21.61 7.80 23.26
N GLY A 225 -20.51 8.31 23.82
CA GLY A 225 -19.83 7.72 24.97
C GLY A 225 -18.95 6.51 24.61
N THR A 226 -18.80 6.17 23.33
CA THR A 226 -17.93 5.07 22.87
C THR A 226 -16.50 5.32 23.31
N ILE A 227 -15.88 4.37 24.00
CA ILE A 227 -14.46 4.41 24.35
C ILE A 227 -13.67 4.05 23.10
N ILE A 228 -12.90 5.01 22.58
CA ILE A 228 -12.08 4.81 21.38
C ILE A 228 -10.66 4.36 21.74
N MET A 229 -10.17 4.79 22.91
CA MET A 229 -8.86 4.42 23.42
C MET A 229 -8.94 4.32 24.94
N ASN A 230 -8.45 3.23 25.52
CA ASN A 230 -8.34 3.07 26.97
C ASN A 230 -7.02 2.38 27.29
N THR A 231 -6.06 3.16 27.81
CA THR A 231 -4.72 2.67 28.11
C THR A 231 -4.58 2.09 29.51
N THR A 232 -5.65 2.07 30.31
CA THR A 232 -5.62 1.48 31.67
C THR A 232 -5.56 -0.04 31.63
N VAL A 233 -5.73 -0.65 30.46
CA VAL A 233 -5.72 -2.11 30.23
C VAL A 233 -4.36 -2.77 30.42
N GLY A 234 -3.26 -2.00 30.35
CA GLY A 234 -1.90 -2.50 30.52
C GLY A 234 -0.95 -1.43 31.05
N PRO A 235 0.21 -1.80 31.60
CA PRO A 235 1.14 -0.82 32.17
C PRO A 235 1.83 0.01 31.07
N LEU A 236 1.97 1.31 31.34
CA LEU A 236 2.93 2.16 30.63
C LEU A 236 4.36 1.77 31.08
N LEU A 237 5.17 1.28 30.14
CA LEU A 237 6.60 1.08 30.32
C LEU A 237 7.35 2.06 29.43
N PHE A 238 8.35 2.74 29.99
CA PHE A 238 9.11 3.75 29.27
C PHE A 238 10.56 3.69 29.75
N ALA A 239 11.38 3.05 28.95
CA ALA A 239 12.82 2.92 29.13
C ALA A 239 13.55 3.43 27.87
N ASP A 240 14.85 3.61 27.97
CA ASP A 240 15.67 4.19 26.89
C ASP A 240 15.49 3.51 25.52
N GLN A 241 15.37 2.18 25.50
CA GLN A 241 15.20 1.38 24.27
C GLN A 241 13.96 0.45 24.33
N TYR A 242 12.95 0.81 25.13
CA TYR A 242 11.70 0.06 25.22
C TYR A 242 10.55 0.97 25.67
N LEU A 243 9.63 1.28 24.76
CA LEU A 243 8.41 2.05 25.02
C LEU A 243 7.21 1.15 24.79
N GLN A 244 6.37 0.97 25.79
CA GLN A 244 5.15 0.16 25.67
C GLN A 244 3.91 0.93 26.09
N LEU A 245 2.91 0.92 25.22
CA LEU A 245 1.58 1.44 25.48
C LEU A 245 0.54 0.46 24.93
N SER A 246 -0.39 0.03 25.78
CA SER A 246 -1.52 -0.81 25.37
C SER A 246 -2.81 -0.01 25.38
N THR A 247 -3.77 -0.40 24.55
CA THR A 247 -5.14 0.15 24.55
C THR A 247 -6.16 -0.90 24.18
N SER A 248 -7.36 -0.85 24.76
CA SER A 248 -8.52 -1.50 24.13
C SER A 248 -8.90 -0.77 22.85
N LEU A 249 -9.54 -1.49 21.93
CA LEU A 249 -10.06 -0.95 20.67
C LEU A 249 -11.60 -0.86 20.75
N ALA A 250 -12.19 0.11 20.05
CA ALA A 250 -13.65 0.27 20.05
C ALA A 250 -14.41 -0.87 19.36
N SER A 251 -13.75 -1.58 18.44
CA SER A 251 -14.31 -2.72 17.72
C SER A 251 -13.20 -3.65 17.21
N SER A 252 -13.59 -4.75 16.56
CA SER A 252 -12.67 -5.67 15.89
C SER A 252 -12.32 -5.28 14.45
N PHE A 253 -12.89 -4.20 13.91
CA PHE A 253 -12.70 -3.79 12.51
C PHE A 253 -11.55 -2.80 12.39
N VAL A 254 -10.32 -3.33 12.34
CA VAL A 254 -9.06 -2.55 12.34
C VAL A 254 -8.37 -2.70 10.99
N SER A 255 -7.94 -1.58 10.39
CA SER A 255 -7.12 -1.54 9.17
C SER A 255 -5.92 -0.62 9.36
N GLY A 256 -4.85 -0.85 8.59
CA GLY A 256 -3.63 -0.04 8.60
C GLY A 256 -2.41 -0.85 9.02
N LEU A 257 -1.48 -0.22 9.76
CA LEU A 257 -0.27 -0.84 10.30
C LEU A 257 0.67 -1.47 9.26
N GLY A 258 0.72 -0.92 8.04
CA GLY A 258 1.55 -1.45 6.97
C GLY A 258 3.04 -1.14 7.13
N GLU A 259 3.92 -1.66 6.28
CA GLU A 259 3.61 -2.51 5.14
C GLU A 259 3.71 -4.01 5.49
N HIS A 260 2.60 -4.73 5.33
CA HIS A 260 2.50 -6.17 5.49
C HIS A 260 1.55 -6.74 4.44
N TYR A 261 1.74 -8.01 4.09
CA TYR A 261 0.88 -8.70 3.14
C TYR A 261 -0.28 -9.38 3.87
N THR A 262 -1.28 -8.59 4.24
CA THR A 262 -2.46 -9.01 5.04
C THR A 262 -3.78 -8.73 4.29
N PRO A 263 -4.90 -9.34 4.73
CA PRO A 263 -6.23 -8.80 4.43
C PRO A 263 -6.36 -7.34 4.89
N LEU A 264 -7.37 -6.62 4.37
CA LEU A 264 -7.56 -5.21 4.72
C LEU A 264 -7.98 -5.03 6.19
N ILE A 265 -8.81 -5.94 6.70
CA ILE A 265 -9.12 -6.04 8.12
C ILE A 265 -8.09 -6.97 8.78
N LEU A 266 -7.38 -6.45 9.78
CA LEU A 266 -6.32 -7.16 10.48
C LEU A 266 -6.90 -8.25 11.38
N ASP A 267 -6.24 -9.41 11.41
CA ASP A 267 -6.56 -10.46 12.37
C ASP A 267 -6.14 -10.02 13.77
N LEU A 268 -7.05 -10.07 14.73
CA LEU A 268 -6.80 -9.72 16.13
C LEU A 268 -6.45 -10.94 17.00
N ASN A 269 -6.31 -12.14 16.40
CA ASN A 269 -6.03 -13.35 17.14
C ASN A 269 -4.53 -13.55 17.41
N TRP A 270 -3.99 -12.73 18.32
CA TRP A 270 -2.58 -12.78 18.75
C TRP A 270 -1.59 -12.52 17.61
N THR A 271 -1.94 -11.59 16.73
CA THR A 271 -1.13 -11.18 15.58
C THR A 271 -0.04 -10.22 16.01
N SER A 272 1.18 -10.44 15.51
CA SER A 272 2.32 -9.56 15.69
C SER A 272 2.69 -8.95 14.34
N LEU A 273 2.75 -7.62 14.26
CA LEU A 273 3.19 -6.88 13.08
C LEU A 273 4.43 -6.08 13.45
N SER A 274 5.54 -6.34 12.77
CA SER A 274 6.78 -5.57 12.96
C SER A 274 6.92 -4.49 11.90
N LEU A 275 7.16 -3.26 12.31
CA LEU A 275 7.39 -2.11 11.43
C LEU A 275 8.88 -1.78 11.43
N TRP A 276 9.56 -2.30 10.41
CA TRP A 276 10.97 -2.10 10.14
C TRP A 276 11.22 -2.32 8.66
N ASN A 277 11.63 -1.28 7.94
CA ASN A 277 11.73 -1.31 6.49
C ASN A 277 12.73 -2.38 6.03
N ARG A 278 12.33 -3.23 5.09
CA ARG A 278 13.10 -4.41 4.74
C ARG A 278 12.88 -4.82 3.30
N ASP A 279 14.00 -4.95 2.60
CA ASP A 279 14.08 -5.64 1.32
C ASP A 279 13.80 -7.13 1.51
N ILE A 280 12.56 -7.51 1.21
CA ILE A 280 12.13 -8.89 1.12
C ILE A 280 10.85 -9.02 0.28
N ALA A 281 10.82 -10.03 -0.58
CA ALA A 281 9.63 -10.34 -1.38
C ALA A 281 8.39 -10.55 -0.47
N PRO A 282 7.19 -10.04 -0.84
CA PRO A 282 6.04 -10.01 0.06
C PRO A 282 5.52 -11.39 0.44
N HIS A 283 5.33 -11.62 1.74
CA HIS A 283 4.69 -12.81 2.32
C HIS A 283 4.15 -12.50 3.72
N ALA A 284 3.28 -13.37 4.24
CA ALA A 284 2.41 -13.08 5.40
C ALA A 284 3.13 -12.74 6.72
N ASP A 285 4.35 -13.25 6.94
CA ASP A 285 5.07 -13.13 8.23
C ASP A 285 6.23 -12.13 8.22
N ALA A 286 6.28 -11.23 7.23
CA ALA A 286 7.40 -10.31 7.05
C ALA A 286 7.02 -8.85 7.27
N ASN A 287 7.89 -8.14 7.99
CA ASN A 287 8.05 -6.70 7.82
C ASN A 287 8.60 -6.44 6.41
N LEU A 288 7.91 -5.60 5.62
CA LEU A 288 8.22 -5.33 4.22
C LEU A 288 8.90 -3.95 4.07
N TYR A 289 8.74 -3.30 2.92
CA TYR A 289 9.54 -2.15 2.52
C TYR A 289 9.19 -0.86 3.27
N GLY A 290 7.93 -0.69 3.69
CA GLY A 290 7.45 0.48 4.42
C GLY A 290 7.03 0.24 5.87
N SER A 291 6.96 1.34 6.63
CA SER A 291 6.49 1.37 8.02
C SER A 291 5.52 2.52 8.25
N HIS A 292 4.24 2.20 8.45
CA HIS A 292 3.12 3.12 8.66
C HIS A 292 2.43 2.82 9.99
N PRO A 293 2.90 3.41 11.12
CA PRO A 293 2.32 3.21 12.45
C PRO A 293 0.99 3.98 12.64
N PHE A 294 0.07 3.81 11.69
CA PHE A 294 -1.28 4.38 11.67
C PHE A 294 -2.30 3.26 11.51
N TYR A 295 -3.39 3.33 12.28
CA TYR A 295 -4.54 2.46 12.09
C TYR A 295 -5.84 3.23 12.15
N ILE A 296 -6.87 2.69 11.48
CA ILE A 296 -8.26 3.14 11.53
C ILE A 296 -9.12 2.02 12.13
N VAL A 297 -10.09 2.40 12.96
CA VAL A 297 -11.08 1.50 13.54
C VAL A 297 -12.47 1.98 13.16
N GLN A 298 -13.26 1.09 12.57
CA GLN A 298 -14.68 1.36 12.34
C GLN A 298 -15.48 0.94 13.58
N GLU A 299 -16.17 1.89 14.20
CA GLU A 299 -16.99 1.70 15.40
C GLU A 299 -18.31 0.98 15.07
N ASP A 300 -18.96 0.42 16.09
CA ASP A 300 -20.19 -0.36 15.92
C ASP A 300 -21.34 0.48 15.34
N ASP A 301 -21.39 1.77 15.67
CA ASP A 301 -22.35 2.75 15.16
C ASP A 301 -22.00 3.30 13.76
N SER A 302 -21.02 2.69 13.09
CA SER A 302 -20.52 3.05 11.75
C SER A 302 -19.71 4.35 11.69
N LEU A 303 -19.45 4.99 12.83
CA LEU A 303 -18.44 6.02 12.93
C LEU A 303 -17.04 5.39 12.86
N ALA A 304 -16.01 6.22 12.79
CA ALA A 304 -14.64 5.75 12.80
C ALA A 304 -13.72 6.72 13.57
N HIS A 305 -12.61 6.17 14.01
CA HIS A 305 -11.48 6.95 14.51
C HIS A 305 -10.17 6.36 13.99
N GLY A 306 -9.12 7.17 13.98
CA GLY A 306 -7.76 6.74 13.64
C GLY A 306 -6.78 7.08 14.74
N VAL A 307 -5.70 6.31 14.84
CA VAL A 307 -4.58 6.58 15.74
C VAL A 307 -3.27 6.47 14.98
N PHE A 308 -2.43 7.49 15.10
CA PHE A 308 -1.10 7.55 14.51
C PHE A 308 -0.06 7.72 15.62
N LEU A 309 0.91 6.80 15.68
CA LEU A 309 2.09 6.91 16.53
C LEU A 309 3.25 7.48 15.70
N LEU A 310 3.62 8.74 15.95
CA LEU A 310 4.76 9.40 15.29
C LEU A 310 6.08 8.93 15.91
N ASN A 311 6.51 7.73 15.49
CA ASN A 311 7.75 7.09 15.93
C ASN A 311 8.32 6.29 14.76
N SER A 312 9.62 6.45 14.47
CA SER A 312 10.30 5.79 13.34
C SER A 312 11.34 4.75 13.75
N ASN A 313 11.42 4.41 15.03
CA ASN A 313 12.23 3.29 15.49
C ASN A 313 11.59 1.97 15.03
N ALA A 314 12.29 0.84 15.25
CA ALA A 314 11.68 -0.47 15.07
C ALA A 314 10.52 -0.63 16.07
N ILE A 315 9.34 -0.95 15.58
CA ILE A 315 8.10 -1.09 16.37
C ILE A 315 7.54 -2.49 16.19
N GLU A 316 7.10 -3.14 17.26
CA GLU A 316 6.20 -4.29 17.20
C GLU A 316 4.81 -3.86 17.65
N VAL A 317 3.79 -4.24 16.88
CA VAL A 317 2.39 -4.04 17.21
C VAL A 317 1.74 -5.39 17.45
N MET A 318 1.14 -5.55 18.62
CA MET A 318 0.51 -6.80 19.04
C MET A 318 -0.99 -6.61 19.13
N LEU A 319 -1.73 -7.38 18.35
CA LEU A 319 -3.18 -7.37 18.28
C LEU A 319 -3.74 -8.60 19.02
N GLN A 320 -4.73 -8.40 19.89
CA GLN A 320 -5.33 -9.47 20.68
C GLN A 320 -6.88 -9.40 20.69
N PRO A 321 -7.59 -10.51 20.98
CA PRO A 321 -9.04 -10.63 20.71
C PRO A 321 -9.99 -9.81 21.58
N THR A 322 -9.53 -9.17 22.66
CA THR A 322 -10.41 -8.50 23.63
C THR A 322 -11.35 -7.42 23.09
N PRO A 323 -11.18 -6.77 21.92
CA PRO A 323 -10.00 -6.48 21.10
C PRO A 323 -9.07 -5.44 21.73
N ALA A 324 -7.75 -5.60 21.56
CA ALA A 324 -6.78 -4.63 22.06
C ALA A 324 -5.50 -4.61 21.20
N LEU A 325 -4.73 -3.52 21.37
CA LEU A 325 -3.48 -3.26 20.68
C LEU A 325 -2.40 -2.90 21.71
N THR A 326 -1.19 -3.45 21.55
CA THR A 326 0.02 -3.00 22.26
C THR A 326 1.05 -2.50 21.28
N TRP A 327 1.48 -1.25 21.43
CA TRP A 327 2.68 -0.70 20.80
C TRP A 327 3.91 -1.08 21.63
N VAL A 328 4.96 -1.57 20.99
CA VAL A 328 6.30 -1.72 21.58
C VAL A 328 7.33 -1.10 20.64
N SER A 329 7.80 0.12 20.96
CA SER A 329 8.87 0.78 20.22
C SER A 329 10.22 0.59 20.89
N THR A 330 11.26 0.43 20.08
CA THR A 330 12.65 0.30 20.54
C THR A 330 13.34 1.63 20.83
N GLY A 331 12.68 2.78 20.66
CA GLY A 331 13.28 4.08 20.95
C GLY A 331 12.33 5.26 20.75
N GLY A 332 12.90 6.47 20.73
CA GLY A 332 12.14 7.69 20.49
C GLY A 332 11.27 8.10 21.68
N ILE A 333 10.07 8.63 21.39
CA ILE A 333 9.04 9.00 22.36
C ILE A 333 7.69 8.37 22.00
N LEU A 334 6.69 8.48 22.88
CA LEU A 334 5.29 8.22 22.53
C LEU A 334 4.66 9.55 22.13
N ASP A 335 4.41 9.72 20.83
CA ASP A 335 3.79 10.89 20.21
C ASP A 335 2.57 10.41 19.42
N LEU A 336 1.37 10.65 19.94
CA LEU A 336 0.13 10.04 19.49
C LEU A 336 -0.83 11.09 18.98
N TYR A 337 -1.30 10.92 17.75
CA TYR A 337 -2.45 11.63 17.21
C TYR A 337 -3.66 10.71 17.20
N ILE A 338 -4.81 11.22 17.68
CA ILE A 338 -6.10 10.53 17.68
C ILE A 338 -7.09 11.37 16.87
N PHE A 339 -7.64 10.78 15.82
CA PHE A 339 -8.51 11.41 14.82
C PHE A 339 -9.94 10.89 14.99
N LEU A 340 -10.91 11.78 15.20
CA LEU A 340 -12.28 11.42 15.62
C LEU A 340 -13.27 11.17 14.47
N GLY A 341 -12.88 11.40 13.22
CA GLY A 341 -13.78 11.27 12.07
C GLY A 341 -14.81 12.41 12.00
N PRO A 342 -16.12 12.13 11.80
CA PRO A 342 -16.79 10.93 12.32
C PRO A 342 -16.91 9.77 11.35
N ASP A 343 -16.89 10.01 10.03
CA ASP A 343 -16.84 8.93 9.03
C ASP A 343 -15.39 8.55 8.68
N PRO A 344 -15.14 7.37 8.07
CA PRO A 344 -13.80 6.93 7.72
C PRO A 344 -13.01 7.88 6.81
N GLN A 345 -13.67 8.57 5.87
CA GLN A 345 -13.02 9.52 4.97
C GLN A 345 -12.57 10.79 5.72
N SER A 346 -13.35 11.25 6.69
CA SER A 346 -12.94 12.31 7.61
C SER A 346 -11.72 11.94 8.47
N VAL A 347 -11.59 10.67 8.88
CA VAL A 347 -10.41 10.18 9.62
C VAL A 347 -9.15 10.30 8.75
N ILE A 348 -9.21 9.84 7.50
CA ILE A 348 -8.08 9.94 6.56
C ILE A 348 -7.74 11.41 6.31
N GLN A 349 -8.73 12.28 6.10
CA GLN A 349 -8.49 13.70 5.94
C GLN A 349 -7.75 14.32 7.14
N GLN A 350 -8.17 14.00 8.36
CA GLN A 350 -7.52 14.48 9.58
C GLN A 350 -6.08 13.96 9.72
N TYR A 351 -5.83 12.71 9.35
CA TYR A 351 -4.48 12.16 9.30
C TYR A 351 -3.59 12.88 8.28
N LEU A 352 -4.08 13.09 7.05
CA LEU A 352 -3.32 13.76 5.99
C LEU A 352 -3.14 15.26 6.24
N GLN A 353 -3.96 15.89 7.10
CA GLN A 353 -3.70 17.26 7.57
C GLN A 353 -2.41 17.36 8.41
N ILE A 354 -2.02 16.26 9.08
CA ILE A 354 -0.79 16.20 9.88
C ILE A 354 0.42 15.88 8.99
N ILE A 355 0.31 14.84 8.16
CA ILE A 355 1.46 14.34 7.39
C ILE A 355 1.61 14.99 6.00
N GLY A 356 0.59 15.70 5.54
CA GLY A 356 0.49 16.42 4.26
C GLY A 356 -0.24 15.63 3.17
N TYR A 357 -0.87 16.36 2.25
CA TYR A 357 -1.69 15.79 1.19
C TYR A 357 -0.85 15.22 0.05
N PRO A 358 -1.36 14.22 -0.69
CA PRO A 358 -0.64 13.60 -1.79
C PRO A 358 -0.25 14.60 -2.90
N MET A 359 0.85 14.33 -3.59
CA MET A 359 1.21 15.09 -4.79
C MET A 359 0.17 14.90 -5.89
N MET A 360 -0.02 15.92 -6.73
CA MET A 360 -0.75 15.78 -7.98
C MET A 360 0.17 15.14 -9.02
N PRO A 361 -0.11 13.92 -9.54
CA PRO A 361 0.74 13.31 -10.55
C PRO A 361 0.66 14.07 -11.88
N PRO A 362 1.68 13.97 -12.75
CA PRO A 362 1.50 14.34 -14.14
C PRO A 362 0.54 13.34 -14.82
N TYR A 363 -0.30 13.82 -15.75
CA TYR A 363 -1.35 13.01 -16.38
C TYR A 363 -0.79 11.75 -17.07
N TRP A 364 0.39 11.86 -17.69
CA TRP A 364 1.03 10.75 -18.40
C TRP A 364 1.41 9.59 -17.48
N SER A 365 1.62 9.83 -16.18
CA SER A 365 1.97 8.77 -15.23
C SER A 365 0.78 7.92 -14.81
N LEU A 366 -0.42 8.25 -15.29
CA LEU A 366 -1.62 7.42 -15.14
C LEU A 366 -1.79 6.48 -16.34
N GLY A 367 -1.00 6.64 -17.41
CA GLY A 367 -0.97 5.71 -18.54
C GLY A 367 -0.43 4.32 -18.15
N PHE A 368 -0.19 3.47 -19.14
CA PHE A 368 0.42 2.16 -18.93
C PHE A 368 1.95 2.24 -18.99
N HIS A 369 2.60 1.60 -18.01
CA HIS A 369 4.04 1.52 -17.88
C HIS A 369 4.52 0.09 -18.16
N LEU A 370 5.60 -0.07 -18.93
CA LEU A 370 6.18 -1.39 -19.21
C LEU A 370 7.67 -1.41 -18.86
N CYS A 371 8.04 -2.39 -18.05
CA CYS A 371 9.40 -2.59 -17.55
C CYS A 371 9.76 -4.07 -17.56
N ARG A 372 11.06 -4.37 -17.46
CA ARG A 372 11.58 -5.63 -16.92
C ARG A 372 13.02 -5.42 -16.50
N TRP A 373 13.49 -6.26 -15.58
CA TRP A 373 14.90 -6.59 -15.53
C TRP A 373 15.23 -7.51 -16.72
N GLY A 374 16.09 -7.07 -17.64
CA GLY A 374 16.55 -7.87 -18.78
C GLY A 374 16.43 -7.23 -20.17
N TYR A 375 16.01 -5.96 -20.30
CA TYR A 375 16.16 -5.24 -21.57
C TYR A 375 17.60 -4.75 -21.70
N THR A 376 18.46 -5.57 -22.31
CA THR A 376 19.92 -5.43 -22.19
C THR A 376 20.60 -4.45 -23.14
N THR A 377 19.85 -3.86 -24.10
CA THR A 377 20.35 -2.88 -25.08
C THR A 377 19.23 -1.91 -25.46
N THR A 378 19.59 -0.73 -25.97
CA THR A 378 18.62 0.23 -26.54
C THR A 378 17.78 -0.38 -27.67
N ASN A 379 18.37 -1.20 -28.54
CA ASN A 379 17.62 -1.88 -29.61
C ASN A 379 16.58 -2.88 -29.07
N ALA A 380 16.90 -3.60 -27.99
CA ALA A 380 15.93 -4.47 -27.32
C ALA A 380 14.78 -3.66 -26.73
N THR A 381 15.09 -2.55 -26.05
CA THR A 381 14.08 -1.62 -25.50
C THR A 381 13.19 -1.03 -26.61
N ARG A 382 13.77 -0.54 -27.71
CA ARG A 382 13.00 -0.03 -28.87
C ARG A 382 12.07 -1.10 -29.46
N THR A 383 12.57 -2.33 -29.60
CA THR A 383 11.78 -3.45 -30.16
C THR A 383 10.54 -3.72 -29.31
N VAL A 384 10.62 -3.58 -27.99
CA VAL A 384 9.48 -3.77 -27.07
C VAL A 384 8.43 -2.69 -27.29
N ALA A 385 8.82 -1.41 -27.26
CA ALA A 385 7.92 -0.29 -27.52
C ALA A 385 7.28 -0.38 -28.92
N GLN A 386 8.08 -0.70 -29.94
CA GLN A 386 7.59 -0.91 -31.31
C GLN A 386 6.56 -2.04 -31.39
N ARG A 387 6.78 -3.17 -30.70
CA ARG A 387 5.84 -4.30 -30.69
C ARG A 387 4.54 -3.99 -29.95
N MET A 388 4.61 -3.25 -28.84
CA MET A 388 3.42 -2.76 -28.15
C MET A 388 2.53 -1.92 -29.07
N HIS A 389 3.12 -0.90 -29.72
CA HIS A 389 2.38 -0.05 -30.65
C HIS A 389 1.92 -0.81 -31.91
N SER A 390 2.75 -1.69 -32.48
CA SER A 390 2.36 -2.51 -33.65
C SER A 390 1.19 -3.46 -33.35
N ALA A 391 1.06 -3.89 -32.09
CA ALA A 391 -0.06 -4.68 -31.60
C ALA A 391 -1.21 -3.82 -31.04
N ASN A 392 -1.20 -2.50 -31.27
CA ASN A 392 -2.19 -1.53 -30.81
C ASN A 392 -2.45 -1.56 -29.29
N PHE A 393 -1.41 -1.71 -28.48
CA PHE A 393 -1.50 -1.54 -27.05
C PHE A 393 -1.14 -0.11 -26.64
N PRO A 394 -1.98 0.58 -25.85
CA PRO A 394 -1.60 1.82 -25.20
C PRO A 394 -0.40 1.63 -24.28
N MET A 395 0.55 2.57 -24.33
CA MET A 395 1.76 2.59 -23.51
C MET A 395 2.33 4.00 -23.48
N ASP A 396 2.35 4.63 -22.30
CA ASP A 396 2.91 5.97 -22.13
C ASP A 396 4.39 5.94 -21.80
N VAL A 397 4.83 4.93 -21.04
CA VAL A 397 6.15 5.00 -20.38
C VAL A 397 6.94 3.71 -20.58
N GLN A 398 8.09 3.84 -21.22
CA GLN A 398 9.09 2.78 -21.30
C GLN A 398 10.07 2.91 -20.14
N TRP A 399 10.41 1.79 -19.52
CA TRP A 399 11.33 1.73 -18.39
C TRP A 399 12.56 0.90 -18.71
N ASN A 400 13.68 1.21 -18.07
CA ASN A 400 14.82 0.31 -17.98
C ASN A 400 15.24 0.12 -16.52
N ASP A 401 15.37 -1.14 -16.12
CA ASP A 401 16.09 -1.58 -14.92
C ASP A 401 17.61 -1.40 -15.11
N LEU A 402 18.43 -1.82 -14.15
CA LEU A 402 19.89 -1.64 -14.03
C LEU A 402 20.71 -2.14 -15.23
N ASP A 403 20.09 -2.77 -16.23
CA ASP A 403 20.73 -3.14 -17.48
C ASP A 403 21.37 -1.95 -18.21
N TYR A 404 20.80 -0.74 -18.08
CA TYR A 404 21.32 0.48 -18.70
C TYR A 404 22.68 0.89 -18.14
N ALA A 405 22.89 0.68 -16.84
CA ALA A 405 23.98 1.27 -16.08
C ALA A 405 25.33 0.58 -16.35
N ASP A 406 26.41 1.36 -16.47
CA ASP A 406 27.75 0.79 -16.65
C ASP A 406 28.20 0.10 -15.36
N LYS A 407 28.34 -1.23 -15.43
CA LYS A 407 28.62 -2.10 -14.27
C LYS A 407 27.65 -1.85 -13.11
N ARG A 408 26.39 -1.52 -13.41
CA ARG A 408 25.32 -1.24 -12.44
C ARG A 408 25.61 -0.04 -11.53
N ARG A 409 26.46 0.89 -11.97
CA ARG A 409 26.72 2.15 -11.27
C ARG A 409 25.68 3.18 -11.70
N VAL A 410 24.91 3.69 -10.75
CA VAL A 410 23.95 4.77 -11.00
C VAL A 410 24.62 6.04 -11.53
N PHE A 411 23.86 6.91 -12.19
CA PHE A 411 24.37 8.10 -12.90
C PHE A 411 25.38 7.78 -14.02
N THR A 412 25.35 6.57 -14.55
CA THR A 412 26.13 6.16 -15.73
C THR A 412 25.28 5.33 -16.66
N PHE A 413 25.73 5.14 -17.89
CA PHE A 413 25.17 4.13 -18.79
C PHE A 413 26.28 3.42 -19.58
N ASP A 414 26.02 2.17 -19.93
CA ASP A 414 26.95 1.31 -20.69
C ASP A 414 27.13 1.86 -22.10
N ARG A 415 28.31 2.42 -22.40
CA ARG A 415 28.60 3.09 -23.67
C ARG A 415 28.60 2.14 -24.88
N VAL A 416 28.52 0.82 -24.69
CA VAL A 416 28.44 -0.17 -25.78
C VAL A 416 27.00 -0.60 -26.02
N ARG A 417 26.30 -1.04 -24.96
CA ARG A 417 24.94 -1.57 -25.06
C ARG A 417 23.86 -0.48 -25.11
N PHE A 418 24.19 0.68 -24.54
CA PHE A 418 23.33 1.86 -24.39
C PHE A 418 24.04 3.13 -24.88
N GLY A 419 25.00 3.00 -25.81
CA GLY A 419 25.77 4.13 -26.33
C GLY A 419 24.92 5.21 -27.01
N ASP A 420 23.74 4.84 -27.53
CA ASP A 420 22.73 5.69 -28.17
C ASP A 420 21.48 5.89 -27.30
N LEU A 421 21.63 5.81 -25.96
CA LEU A 421 20.51 5.96 -25.02
C LEU A 421 19.82 7.32 -25.17
N THR A 422 20.59 8.40 -25.34
CA THR A 422 20.05 9.75 -25.52
C THR A 422 19.12 9.83 -26.74
N GLU A 423 19.55 9.26 -27.87
CA GLU A 423 18.78 9.19 -29.11
C GLU A 423 17.51 8.35 -28.93
N MET A 424 17.59 7.21 -28.25
CA MET A 424 16.41 6.39 -27.95
C MET A 424 15.35 7.16 -27.14
N VAL A 425 15.78 7.94 -26.14
CA VAL A 425 14.86 8.74 -25.32
C VAL A 425 14.22 9.85 -26.16
N GLN A 426 14.99 10.51 -27.03
CA GLN A 426 14.46 11.51 -27.96
C GLN A 426 13.41 10.92 -28.90
N GLU A 427 13.67 9.72 -29.46
CA GLU A 427 12.69 9.01 -30.30
C GLU A 427 11.38 8.71 -29.55
N PHE A 428 11.47 8.31 -28.27
CA PHE A 428 10.28 8.11 -27.43
C PHE A 428 9.53 9.41 -27.19
N HIS A 429 10.22 10.52 -26.94
CA HIS A 429 9.59 11.84 -26.79
C HIS A 429 8.91 12.33 -28.06
N GLU A 430 9.54 12.14 -29.23
CA GLU A 430 8.95 12.43 -30.54
C GLU A 430 7.68 11.60 -30.80
N GLY A 431 7.66 10.36 -30.31
CA GLY A 431 6.48 9.49 -30.31
C GLY A 431 5.43 9.81 -29.24
N GLY A 432 5.65 10.83 -28.41
CA GLY A 432 4.74 11.22 -27.32
C GLY A 432 4.79 10.32 -26.07
N MET A 433 5.76 9.41 -25.99
CA MET A 433 6.03 8.57 -24.82
C MET A 433 6.91 9.31 -23.79
N LYS A 434 7.16 8.66 -22.66
CA LYS A 434 8.04 9.08 -21.57
C LYS A 434 9.02 7.96 -21.24
N TYR A 435 10.10 8.32 -20.56
CA TYR A 435 11.16 7.38 -20.21
C TYR A 435 11.58 7.47 -18.74
N ILE A 436 11.66 6.31 -18.09
CA ILE A 436 12.04 6.18 -16.67
C ILE A 436 13.16 5.15 -16.52
N LEU A 437 14.07 5.43 -15.60
CA LEU A 437 15.18 4.55 -15.23
C LEU A 437 15.15 4.30 -13.71
N ILE A 438 15.63 3.12 -13.32
CA ILE A 438 15.91 2.82 -11.92
C ILE A 438 17.13 3.59 -11.41
N LEU A 439 17.10 3.97 -10.14
CA LEU A 439 18.15 4.66 -9.41
C LEU A 439 18.25 4.11 -7.99
N ASP A 440 19.32 3.38 -7.71
CA ASP A 440 19.62 2.89 -6.36
C ASP A 440 20.36 3.97 -5.53
N PRO A 441 20.19 4.00 -4.19
CA PRO A 441 20.94 4.90 -3.32
C PRO A 441 22.42 4.49 -3.18
N GLY A 442 22.75 3.21 -3.38
CA GLY A 442 24.10 2.69 -3.15
C GLY A 442 25.14 3.18 -4.17
N ILE A 443 26.09 4.00 -3.72
CA ILE A 443 27.14 4.58 -4.57
C ILE A 443 28.39 3.71 -4.55
N SER A 444 28.79 3.16 -5.70
CA SER A 444 29.98 2.30 -5.84
C SER A 444 31.25 2.98 -5.30
N SER A 445 31.92 2.32 -4.36
CA SER A 445 33.13 2.83 -3.69
C SER A 445 34.44 2.24 -4.23
N THR A 446 34.38 1.44 -5.29
CA THR A 446 35.53 0.67 -5.80
C THR A 446 36.14 1.21 -7.09
N SER A 447 35.55 2.26 -7.67
CA SER A 447 36.09 2.89 -8.89
C SER A 447 37.41 3.61 -8.57
N PRO A 448 38.40 3.60 -9.49
CA PRO A 448 39.60 4.41 -9.31
C PRO A 448 39.26 5.89 -9.11
N PHE A 449 40.01 6.57 -8.23
CA PHE A 449 39.81 7.99 -7.95
C PHE A 449 39.81 8.84 -9.24
N GLY A 450 38.81 9.71 -9.37
CA GLY A 450 38.62 10.60 -10.52
C GLY A 450 37.92 9.95 -11.71
N THR A 451 37.38 8.73 -11.56
CA THR A 451 36.68 8.01 -12.64
C THR A 451 35.19 7.80 -12.38
N TYR A 452 34.69 8.18 -11.20
CA TYR A 452 33.28 8.07 -10.84
C TYR A 452 32.86 9.26 -9.95
N PRO A 453 32.54 10.41 -10.57
CA PRO A 453 32.22 11.65 -9.87
C PRO A 453 31.19 11.53 -8.74
N PRO A 454 30.09 10.73 -8.87
CA PRO A 454 29.15 10.57 -7.76
C PRO A 454 29.81 10.14 -6.45
N PHE A 455 30.81 9.23 -6.51
CA PHE A 455 31.55 8.83 -5.31
C PHE A 455 32.63 9.84 -4.92
N ASP A 456 33.43 10.30 -5.88
CA ASP A 456 34.55 11.22 -5.63
C ASP A 456 34.07 12.56 -5.03
N ASP A 457 33.02 13.15 -5.60
CA ASP A 457 32.42 14.38 -5.11
C ASP A 457 31.62 14.15 -3.83
N GLY A 458 30.97 13.00 -3.67
CA GLY A 458 30.29 12.64 -2.43
C GLY A 458 31.25 12.53 -1.24
N LEU A 459 32.45 11.96 -1.46
CA LEU A 459 33.51 11.93 -0.45
C LEU A 459 34.00 13.35 -0.11
N LYS A 460 34.19 14.19 -1.12
CA LYS A 460 34.65 15.58 -0.94
C LYS A 460 33.64 16.44 -0.18
N GLN A 461 32.34 16.21 -0.41
CA GLN A 461 31.23 16.95 0.19
C GLN A 461 30.73 16.34 1.51
N ASP A 462 31.31 15.22 1.95
CA ASP A 462 30.97 14.52 3.20
C ASP A 462 29.49 14.10 3.29
N VAL A 463 28.97 13.51 2.21
CA VAL A 463 27.52 13.20 2.05
C VAL A 463 27.12 11.79 2.50
N PHE A 464 28.09 10.91 2.75
CA PHE A 464 27.81 9.50 3.05
C PHE A 464 27.62 9.25 4.54
N ILE A 465 26.78 8.27 4.85
CA ILE A 465 26.60 7.71 6.19
C ILE A 465 27.94 7.21 6.72
N LYS A 466 28.22 7.55 7.99
CA LYS A 466 29.47 7.16 8.65
C LYS A 466 29.24 6.00 9.61
N ASN A 467 30.23 5.14 9.76
CA ASN A 467 30.26 4.15 10.83
C ASN A 467 30.57 4.81 12.19
N ALA A 468 30.60 4.02 13.26
CA ALA A 468 30.88 4.51 14.61
C ALA A 468 32.29 5.10 14.80
N THR A 469 33.25 4.85 13.89
CA THR A 469 34.60 5.43 13.95
C THR A 469 34.71 6.74 13.16
N GLY A 470 33.63 7.21 12.53
CA GLY A 470 33.59 8.42 11.72
C GLY A 470 34.08 8.23 10.27
N GLN A 471 34.33 7.00 9.84
CA GLN A 471 34.67 6.66 8.46
C GLN A 471 33.40 6.38 7.66
N VAL A 472 33.45 6.50 6.33
CA VAL A 472 32.31 6.16 5.47
C VAL A 472 31.95 4.68 5.67
N LEU A 473 30.68 4.40 5.97
CA LEU A 473 30.18 3.04 6.05
C LEU A 473 30.08 2.45 4.65
N ILE A 474 30.65 1.26 4.46
CA ILE A 474 30.60 0.53 3.20
C ILE A 474 29.76 -0.73 3.39
N GLY A 475 28.64 -0.82 2.69
CA GLY A 475 27.87 -2.06 2.54
C GLY A 475 28.11 -2.68 1.17
N LYS A 476 27.11 -3.39 0.65
CA LYS A 476 27.22 -4.03 -0.67
C LYS A 476 25.86 -4.11 -1.34
N VAL A 477 25.75 -3.61 -2.57
CA VAL A 477 24.58 -3.80 -3.44
C VAL A 477 25.04 -4.19 -4.86
N TRP A 478 24.24 -3.87 -5.88
CA TRP A 478 24.41 -4.29 -7.26
C TRP A 478 25.78 -4.03 -7.91
N PRO A 479 26.40 -2.84 -7.78
CA PRO A 479 27.76 -2.58 -8.26
C PRO A 479 28.89 -3.13 -7.36
N GLY A 480 28.58 -3.90 -6.31
CA GLY A 480 29.56 -4.38 -5.34
C GLY A 480 29.60 -3.50 -4.08
N PRO A 481 30.78 -3.27 -3.47
CA PRO A 481 30.89 -2.40 -2.30
C PRO A 481 30.39 -0.98 -2.57
N THR A 482 29.59 -0.45 -1.65
CA THR A 482 28.89 0.84 -1.81
C THR A 482 28.86 1.66 -0.53
N ALA A 483 28.99 2.97 -0.69
CA ALA A 483 28.63 3.95 0.34
C ALA A 483 27.14 4.33 0.19
N PHE A 484 26.51 4.71 1.30
CA PHE A 484 25.10 5.11 1.34
C PHE A 484 24.99 6.61 1.61
N PRO A 485 24.30 7.40 0.78
CA PRO A 485 24.04 8.82 1.04
C PRO A 485 23.20 9.01 2.30
N ASP A 486 23.48 10.07 3.04
CA ASP A 486 22.69 10.54 4.17
C ASP A 486 21.73 11.65 3.71
N PHE A 487 20.50 11.29 3.33
CA PHE A 487 19.50 12.25 2.83
C PHE A 487 18.92 13.18 3.91
N THR A 488 19.27 12.96 5.17
CA THR A 488 18.97 13.88 6.27
C THR A 488 19.91 15.09 6.31
N ASN A 489 21.06 15.00 5.61
CA ASN A 489 22.00 16.10 5.44
C ASN A 489 21.58 17.00 4.27
N PRO A 490 21.38 18.32 4.48
CA PRO A 490 21.06 19.26 3.40
C PRO A 490 22.12 19.32 2.28
N GLU A 491 23.40 19.09 2.58
CA GLU A 491 24.45 19.05 1.54
C GLU A 491 24.30 17.82 0.65
N THR A 492 23.93 16.65 1.20
CA THR A 492 23.62 15.45 0.40
C THR A 492 22.49 15.70 -0.58
N ARG A 493 21.47 16.47 -0.19
CA ARG A 493 20.36 16.82 -1.11
C ARG A 493 20.83 17.65 -2.29
N ARG A 494 21.78 18.57 -2.08
CA ARG A 494 22.39 19.36 -3.18
C ARG A 494 23.27 18.48 -4.06
N TRP A 495 24.12 17.65 -3.47
CA TRP A 495 24.95 16.70 -4.20
C TRP A 495 24.10 15.73 -5.04
N TRP A 496 22.97 15.25 -4.50
CA TRP A 496 22.04 14.38 -5.21
C TRP A 496 21.37 15.11 -6.37
N GLU A 497 20.93 16.35 -6.15
CA GLU A 497 20.40 17.22 -7.21
C GLU A 497 21.43 17.45 -8.32
N ASP A 498 22.69 17.70 -7.96
CA ASP A 498 23.79 17.89 -8.92
C ASP A 498 24.05 16.61 -9.73
N CYS A 499 24.09 15.43 -9.10
CA CYS A 499 24.24 14.15 -9.78
C CYS A 499 23.08 13.88 -10.76
N ILE A 500 21.84 14.14 -10.34
CA ILE A 500 20.66 14.00 -11.21
C ILE A 500 20.75 15.01 -12.36
N ARG A 501 21.16 16.26 -12.11
CA ARG A 501 21.25 17.31 -13.13
C ARG A 501 22.29 16.97 -14.18
N ASP A 502 23.45 16.47 -13.75
CA ASP A 502 24.53 16.08 -14.65
C ASP A 502 24.11 14.89 -15.52
N PHE A 503 23.50 13.87 -14.93
CA PHE A 503 22.97 12.74 -15.69
C PHE A 503 21.84 13.15 -16.65
N TYR A 504 20.91 14.00 -16.19
CA TYR A 504 19.82 14.54 -17.01
C TYR A 504 20.33 15.34 -18.22
N SER A 505 21.49 15.99 -18.10
CA SER A 505 22.11 16.73 -19.20
C SER A 505 22.58 15.83 -20.35
N GLU A 506 22.85 14.55 -20.06
CA GLU A 506 23.16 13.53 -21.07
C GLU A 506 21.89 12.80 -21.53
N VAL A 507 20.99 12.44 -20.61
CA VAL A 507 19.80 11.63 -20.88
C VAL A 507 18.55 12.33 -20.31
N PRO A 508 17.66 12.88 -21.14
CA PRO A 508 16.51 13.68 -20.68
C PRO A 508 15.37 12.80 -20.14
N ILE A 509 15.56 12.23 -18.95
CA ILE A 509 14.58 11.36 -18.28
C ILE A 509 13.31 12.11 -17.81
N ASP A 510 12.19 11.41 -17.70
CA ASP A 510 10.91 12.01 -17.29
C ASP A 510 10.53 11.78 -15.83
N GLY A 511 11.17 10.81 -15.19
CA GLY A 511 10.95 10.45 -13.80
C GLY A 511 12.01 9.46 -13.35
N LEU A 512 12.03 9.19 -12.05
CA LEU A 512 12.99 8.28 -11.43
C LEU A 512 12.27 7.22 -10.62
N TRP A 513 12.73 5.98 -10.77
CA TRP A 513 12.35 4.87 -9.92
C TRP A 513 13.45 4.67 -8.88
N ILE A 514 13.20 5.06 -7.64
CA ILE A 514 14.16 4.88 -6.55
C ILE A 514 13.91 3.55 -5.85
N ASP A 515 14.89 2.65 -5.94
CA ASP A 515 14.80 1.28 -5.44
C ASP A 515 15.87 1.00 -4.39
N MET A 516 15.79 -0.14 -3.70
CA MET A 516 16.80 -0.58 -2.72
C MET A 516 16.95 0.37 -1.52
N ASN A 517 15.91 1.14 -1.21
CA ASN A 517 15.97 2.31 -0.34
C ASN A 517 15.33 2.14 1.04
N GLU A 518 15.32 0.91 1.55
CA GLU A 518 15.01 0.66 2.95
C GLU A 518 16.01 1.27 3.96
N PRO A 519 17.36 1.32 3.75
CA PRO A 519 18.19 0.91 2.61
C PRO A 519 18.59 -0.57 2.63
N SER A 520 18.57 -1.21 1.48
CA SER A 520 18.98 -2.60 1.31
C SER A 520 20.50 -2.77 1.30
N SER A 521 21.00 -3.87 1.87
CA SER A 521 22.39 -4.29 1.77
C SER A 521 22.50 -5.83 1.70
N PHE A 522 23.30 -6.31 0.76
CA PHE A 522 23.59 -7.74 0.56
C PHE A 522 24.58 -8.31 1.57
N VAL A 523 25.15 -7.45 2.43
CA VAL A 523 25.90 -7.85 3.62
C VAL A 523 25.20 -7.32 4.85
N GLN A 524 25.27 -8.07 5.94
CA GLN A 524 24.66 -7.68 7.20
C GLN A 524 25.45 -6.52 7.82
N GLY A 525 24.86 -5.33 7.86
CA GLY A 525 25.46 -4.15 8.47
C GLY A 525 26.49 -3.44 7.60
N SER A 526 27.70 -4.00 7.48
CA SER A 526 28.75 -3.43 6.63
C SER A 526 29.73 -4.51 6.19
N VAL A 527 30.62 -4.20 5.24
CA VAL A 527 31.70 -5.12 4.82
C VAL A 527 32.68 -5.42 5.95
N ASP A 528 32.78 -4.56 6.96
CA ASP A 528 33.61 -4.72 8.14
C ASP A 528 32.82 -5.26 9.36
N GLY A 529 31.54 -5.58 9.17
CA GLY A 529 30.60 -5.89 10.25
C GLY A 529 30.13 -4.65 11.01
N CYS A 530 29.49 -4.84 12.16
CA CYS A 530 29.03 -3.77 13.02
C CYS A 530 29.71 -3.82 14.40
N PRO A 531 29.86 -2.68 15.08
CA PRO A 531 30.43 -2.66 16.41
C PRO A 531 29.52 -3.41 17.40
N ASP A 532 30.12 -4.00 18.42
CA ASP A 532 29.36 -4.54 19.53
C ASP A 532 28.80 -3.40 20.40
N SER A 533 27.51 -3.10 20.26
CA SER A 533 26.83 -2.03 20.99
C SER A 533 25.37 -2.34 21.28
N GLU A 534 24.79 -1.62 22.24
CA GLU A 534 23.36 -1.72 22.59
C GLU A 534 22.42 -1.27 21.47
N LEU A 535 22.91 -0.57 20.43
CA LEU A 535 22.11 -0.23 19.25
C LEU A 535 22.04 -1.40 18.25
N GLU A 536 23.10 -2.18 18.11
CA GLU A 536 23.08 -3.38 17.26
C GLU A 536 22.38 -4.56 17.96
N ARG A 537 22.47 -4.62 19.30
CA ARG A 537 21.84 -5.64 20.15
C ARG A 537 21.01 -4.98 21.24
N PRO A 538 19.87 -4.37 20.89
CA PRO A 538 18.99 -3.73 21.86
C PRO A 538 18.42 -4.74 22.85
N PRO A 539 17.98 -4.29 24.04
CA PRO A 539 17.37 -5.16 25.05
C PRO A 539 16.07 -5.82 24.56
N TYR A 540 15.45 -5.25 23.52
CA TYR A 540 14.30 -5.82 22.82
C TYR A 540 14.50 -5.69 21.32
N THR A 541 14.24 -6.76 20.59
CA THR A 541 14.23 -6.76 19.12
C THR A 541 12.84 -7.23 18.68
N PRO A 542 12.06 -6.40 17.97
CA PRO A 542 10.83 -6.82 17.32
C PRO A 542 11.02 -8.07 16.46
N ARG A 543 9.93 -8.76 16.12
CA ARG A 543 9.95 -9.96 15.27
C ARG A 543 10.23 -9.66 13.79
N VAL A 544 11.35 -8.98 13.53
CA VAL A 544 11.83 -8.68 12.18
C VAL A 544 12.42 -9.93 11.53
N VAL A 545 12.28 -10.02 10.20
CA VAL A 545 12.90 -11.11 9.43
C VAL A 545 14.41 -11.12 9.63
N GLY A 546 14.95 -12.29 9.97
CA GLY A 546 16.38 -12.46 10.27
C GLY A 546 16.76 -12.16 11.74
N GLY A 547 15.80 -11.73 12.57
CA GLY A 547 15.96 -11.64 14.03
C GLY A 547 16.94 -10.59 14.55
N GLN A 548 17.46 -9.72 13.67
CA GLN A 548 18.38 -8.63 14.01
C GLN A 548 18.05 -7.41 13.16
N LEU A 549 18.14 -6.21 13.74
CA LEU A 549 17.75 -4.96 13.06
C LEU A 549 18.63 -4.65 11.82
N ASN A 550 19.90 -5.05 11.83
CA ASN A 550 20.82 -4.86 10.71
C ASN A 550 20.77 -5.97 9.65
N SER A 551 19.80 -6.88 9.73
CA SER A 551 19.58 -7.94 8.73
C SER A 551 18.99 -7.35 7.45
N GLY A 552 19.71 -7.50 6.33
CA GLY A 552 19.31 -6.94 5.04
C GLY A 552 19.49 -5.42 4.92
N THR A 553 20.19 -4.78 5.87
CA THR A 553 20.42 -3.33 5.88
C THR A 553 21.78 -3.00 6.53
N ILE A 554 22.02 -1.72 6.84
CA ILE A 554 23.28 -1.21 7.39
C ILE A 554 23.32 -1.24 8.94
N CYS A 555 24.48 -0.91 9.54
CA CYS A 555 24.64 -0.91 11.01
C CYS A 555 23.73 0.11 11.71
N MET A 556 23.13 -0.27 12.84
CA MET A 556 22.23 0.59 13.62
C MET A 556 22.92 1.79 14.25
N SER A 557 24.18 1.59 14.65
CA SER A 557 25.05 2.62 15.22
C SER A 557 25.65 3.57 14.18
N ALA A 558 25.37 3.36 12.89
CA ALA A 558 25.81 4.26 11.83
C ALA A 558 25.25 5.67 12.03
N GLN A 559 26.07 6.68 11.76
CA GLN A 559 25.78 8.08 12.02
C GLN A 559 25.27 8.76 10.75
N GLN A 560 24.08 9.35 10.87
CA GLN A 560 23.52 10.31 9.93
C GLN A 560 23.48 11.69 10.58
N LYS A 561 23.20 12.73 9.81
CA LYS A 561 23.26 14.13 10.24
C LYS A 561 22.31 14.41 11.41
N LEU A 562 21.11 13.85 11.36
CA LEU A 562 20.09 14.08 12.40
C LEU A 562 20.22 13.14 13.60
N SER A 563 20.62 11.89 13.40
CA SER A 563 20.66 10.87 14.45
C SER A 563 21.39 9.61 13.97
N THR A 564 21.37 8.55 14.79
CA THR A 564 21.82 7.23 14.38
C THR A 564 20.83 6.56 13.42
N HIS A 565 21.32 5.62 12.62
CA HIS A 565 20.47 4.83 11.72
C HIS A 565 19.40 4.03 12.49
N TYR A 566 19.67 3.61 13.72
CA TYR A 566 18.68 3.01 14.63
C TYR A 566 17.36 3.80 14.75
N ASN A 567 17.44 5.14 14.74
CA ASN A 567 16.28 6.02 14.82
C ASN A 567 15.71 6.36 13.43
N LEU A 568 16.57 6.44 12.43
CA LEU A 568 16.27 7.02 11.11
C LEU A 568 16.04 6.00 10.00
N HIS A 569 16.25 4.71 10.26
CA HIS A 569 16.18 3.65 9.26
C HIS A 569 14.87 3.67 8.48
N ASN A 570 13.73 3.65 9.18
CA ASN A 570 12.41 3.70 8.55
C ASN A 570 12.14 5.00 7.76
N LEU A 571 12.99 6.03 7.87
CA LEU A 571 12.87 7.29 7.14
C LEU A 571 13.74 7.35 5.88
N TYR A 572 14.58 6.36 5.61
CA TYR A 572 15.56 6.44 4.53
C TYR A 572 14.90 6.69 3.17
N GLY A 573 13.96 5.82 2.76
CA GLY A 573 13.20 5.99 1.51
C GLY A 573 12.36 7.27 1.47
N LEU A 574 11.80 7.73 2.60
CA LEU A 574 11.08 9.01 2.65
C LEU A 574 12.00 10.19 2.35
N THR A 575 13.18 10.22 2.97
CA THR A 575 14.14 11.32 2.81
C THR A 575 14.82 11.31 1.43
N GLU A 576 15.03 10.14 0.84
CA GLU A 576 15.47 10.02 -0.55
C GLU A 576 14.38 10.49 -1.54
N ALA A 577 13.12 10.10 -1.31
CA ALA A 577 12.00 10.52 -2.15
C ALA A 577 11.82 12.04 -2.14
N ASP A 578 11.88 12.67 -0.97
CA ASP A 578 11.88 14.14 -0.82
C ASP A 578 13.03 14.79 -1.61
N ALA A 579 14.27 14.29 -1.44
CA ALA A 579 15.43 14.79 -2.15
C ALA A 579 15.30 14.65 -3.68
N THR A 580 14.82 13.49 -4.15
CA THR A 580 14.64 13.17 -5.58
C THR A 580 13.50 13.97 -6.20
N HIS A 581 12.37 14.09 -5.51
CA HIS A 581 11.23 14.91 -5.92
C HIS A 581 11.67 16.38 -6.08
N SER A 582 12.35 16.95 -5.07
CA SER A 582 12.86 18.32 -5.11
C SER A 582 13.84 18.53 -6.27
N ALA A 583 14.74 17.58 -6.52
CA ALA A 583 15.69 17.66 -7.62
C ALA A 583 14.98 17.67 -8.99
N LEU A 584 14.09 16.70 -9.23
CA LEU A 584 13.34 16.62 -10.49
C LEU A 584 12.47 17.87 -10.73
N GLN A 585 11.82 18.39 -9.69
CA GLN A 585 11.05 19.63 -9.78
C GLN A 585 11.91 20.81 -10.23
N LYS A 586 13.12 20.98 -9.69
CA LYS A 586 14.03 22.08 -10.07
C LYS A 586 14.63 21.91 -11.46
N ILE A 587 15.00 20.68 -11.82
CA ILE A 587 15.68 20.35 -13.08
C ILE A 587 14.69 20.41 -14.24
N ARG A 588 13.53 19.76 -14.12
CA ARG A 588 12.52 19.66 -15.18
C ARG A 588 11.54 20.83 -15.20
N ARG A 589 11.35 21.53 -14.07
CA ARG A 589 10.34 22.60 -13.89
C ARG A 589 8.92 22.16 -14.26
N LYS A 590 8.65 20.89 -14.00
CA LYS A 590 7.41 20.15 -14.27
C LYS A 590 7.14 19.25 -13.08
N ARG A 591 5.93 18.73 -12.97
CA ARG A 591 5.58 17.76 -11.93
C ARG A 591 6.57 16.60 -11.96
N PRO A 592 7.24 16.33 -10.84
CA PRO A 592 8.13 15.20 -10.76
C PRO A 592 7.32 13.90 -10.74
N PHE A 593 7.89 12.85 -11.33
CA PHE A 593 7.45 11.49 -11.09
C PHE A 593 8.58 10.76 -10.36
N VAL A 594 8.28 10.35 -9.13
CA VAL A 594 9.13 9.48 -8.32
C VAL A 594 8.31 8.25 -7.96
N LEU A 595 8.90 7.07 -8.11
CA LEU A 595 8.34 5.81 -7.63
C LEU A 595 9.33 5.19 -6.64
N SER A 596 8.92 5.05 -5.38
CA SER A 596 9.75 4.55 -4.28
C SER A 596 9.32 3.16 -3.84
N ARG A 597 10.27 2.32 -3.39
CA ARG A 597 9.95 1.05 -2.73
C ARG A 597 9.60 1.28 -1.27
N SER A 598 10.59 1.75 -0.52
CA SER A 598 10.46 2.03 0.91
C SER A 598 9.57 3.25 1.15
N SER A 599 8.83 3.22 2.26
CA SER A 599 7.90 4.29 2.63
C SER A 599 7.76 4.51 4.14
N PHE A 600 7.32 5.72 4.49
CA PHE A 600 6.93 6.15 5.84
C PHE A 600 5.80 7.19 5.70
N PRO A 601 4.98 7.44 6.74
CA PRO A 601 3.98 8.51 6.75
C PRO A 601 4.49 9.83 6.14
N GLY A 602 3.76 10.32 5.13
CA GLY A 602 4.10 11.53 4.37
C GLY A 602 4.73 11.28 3.00
N ILE A 603 5.11 10.04 2.66
CA ILE A 603 5.73 9.70 1.36
C ILE A 603 4.90 10.15 0.14
N GLY A 604 3.57 10.10 0.25
CA GLY A 604 2.65 10.43 -0.85
C GLY A 604 2.74 11.87 -1.34
N ARG A 605 3.38 12.77 -0.56
CA ARG A 605 3.71 14.14 -0.97
C ARG A 605 4.79 14.22 -2.03
N PHE A 606 5.59 13.16 -2.17
CA PHE A 606 6.83 13.18 -2.94
C PHE A 606 6.91 12.04 -3.96
N SER A 607 6.19 10.94 -3.73
CA SER A 607 6.37 9.73 -4.53
C SER A 607 5.10 8.88 -4.56
N GLY A 608 4.92 8.15 -5.66
CA GLY A 608 4.12 6.93 -5.65
C GLY A 608 4.90 5.76 -5.03
N VAL A 609 4.22 4.63 -4.80
CA VAL A 609 4.84 3.39 -4.30
C VAL A 609 4.35 2.22 -5.14
N TRP A 610 5.17 1.18 -5.31
CA TRP A 610 4.68 -0.12 -5.78
C TRP A 610 4.89 -1.17 -4.69
N THR A 611 4.09 -2.23 -4.68
CA THR A 611 4.08 -3.24 -3.60
C THR A 611 5.28 -4.22 -3.63
N GLY A 612 6.36 -3.84 -4.30
CA GLY A 612 7.60 -4.62 -4.41
C GLY A 612 7.49 -5.92 -5.20
N ASP A 613 8.38 -6.86 -4.87
CA ASP A 613 8.71 -8.07 -5.62
C ASP A 613 7.68 -9.20 -5.45
N VAL A 614 6.43 -8.93 -5.82
CA VAL A 614 5.30 -9.88 -5.76
C VAL A 614 5.53 -11.08 -6.67
N ARG A 615 5.06 -12.27 -6.28
CA ARG A 615 5.19 -13.49 -7.11
C ARG A 615 4.08 -13.60 -8.16
N SER A 616 4.38 -14.24 -9.27
CA SER A 616 3.44 -14.56 -10.36
C SER A 616 2.50 -15.71 -9.97
N ASN A 617 1.57 -15.47 -9.05
CA ASN A 617 0.54 -16.43 -8.65
C ASN A 617 -0.79 -15.75 -8.26
N TRP A 618 -1.86 -16.55 -8.14
CA TRP A 618 -3.22 -16.10 -7.83
C TRP A 618 -3.39 -15.55 -6.40
N GLU A 619 -2.55 -15.98 -5.46
CA GLU A 619 -2.55 -15.45 -4.09
C GLU A 619 -2.08 -13.99 -4.06
N GLN A 620 -0.99 -13.70 -4.77
CA GLN A 620 -0.43 -12.36 -4.88
C GLN A 620 -1.33 -11.43 -5.70
N LEU A 621 -2.01 -11.96 -6.73
CA LEU A 621 -3.09 -11.24 -7.41
C LEU A 621 -4.18 -10.82 -6.41
N ARG A 622 -4.66 -11.73 -5.55
CA ARG A 622 -5.66 -11.39 -4.51
C ARG A 622 -5.17 -10.33 -3.55
N LEU A 623 -4.01 -10.57 -2.95
CA LEU A 623 -3.46 -9.72 -1.89
C LEU A 623 -2.98 -8.36 -2.39
N SER A 624 -2.82 -8.18 -3.71
CA SER A 624 -2.57 -6.87 -4.30
C SER A 624 -3.69 -5.85 -4.04
N ILE A 625 -4.95 -6.30 -3.93
CA ILE A 625 -6.10 -5.40 -3.69
C ILE A 625 -6.01 -4.80 -2.29
N PRO A 626 -5.97 -5.57 -1.18
CA PRO A 626 -5.82 -4.98 0.15
C PRO A 626 -4.53 -4.17 0.28
N ALA A 627 -3.42 -4.56 -0.37
CA ALA A 627 -2.19 -3.75 -0.36
C ALA A 627 -2.39 -2.36 -0.99
N VAL A 628 -3.00 -2.28 -2.18
CA VAL A 628 -3.34 -1.00 -2.84
C VAL A 628 -4.29 -0.17 -1.97
N LEU A 629 -5.30 -0.81 -1.37
CA LEU A 629 -6.26 -0.14 -0.50
C LEU A 629 -5.63 0.39 0.80
N GLN A 630 -4.69 -0.34 1.40
CA GLN A 630 -3.95 0.13 2.57
C GLN A 630 -3.15 1.40 2.25
N PHE A 631 -2.44 1.43 1.11
CA PHE A 631 -1.71 2.62 0.70
C PHE A 631 -2.61 3.83 0.40
N SER A 632 -3.85 3.62 -0.07
CA SER A 632 -4.86 4.69 -0.11
C SER A 632 -5.14 5.27 1.27
N LEU A 633 -5.27 4.42 2.31
CA LEU A 633 -5.46 4.88 3.70
C LEU A 633 -4.21 5.60 4.24
N PHE A 634 -3.02 5.25 3.77
CA PHE A 634 -1.77 5.92 4.15
C PHE A 634 -1.53 7.26 3.44
N GLY A 635 -2.44 7.69 2.56
CA GLY A 635 -2.27 8.90 1.77
C GLY A 635 -1.26 8.74 0.62
N VAL A 636 -1.16 7.54 0.05
CA VAL A 636 -0.29 7.23 -1.09
C VAL A 636 -1.17 6.69 -2.23
N PRO A 637 -2.01 7.54 -2.86
CA PRO A 637 -2.97 7.08 -3.86
C PRO A 637 -2.32 6.59 -5.15
N LEU A 638 -1.11 7.04 -5.50
CA LEU A 638 -0.38 6.56 -6.67
C LEU A 638 0.34 5.24 -6.33
N VAL A 639 -0.42 4.15 -6.31
CA VAL A 639 0.05 2.82 -5.90
C VAL A 639 -0.46 1.71 -6.84
N GLY A 640 0.33 0.64 -6.97
CA GLY A 640 -0.01 -0.56 -7.73
C GLY A 640 0.96 -1.71 -7.49
N ALA A 641 0.59 -2.91 -7.90
CA ALA A 641 1.46 -4.09 -7.90
C ALA A 641 2.04 -4.34 -9.30
N ASP A 642 3.15 -5.07 -9.38
CA ASP A 642 3.71 -5.49 -10.67
C ASP A 642 2.79 -6.49 -11.37
N ILE A 643 2.17 -6.02 -12.44
CA ILE A 643 1.12 -6.76 -13.15
C ILE A 643 1.70 -8.00 -13.80
N CYS A 644 0.96 -9.11 -13.66
CA CYS A 644 1.35 -10.48 -14.01
C CYS A 644 2.35 -11.15 -13.05
N GLY A 645 2.86 -10.39 -12.06
CA GLY A 645 3.81 -10.81 -11.05
C GLY A 645 5.26 -10.55 -11.47
N PHE A 646 6.11 -10.22 -10.49
CA PHE A 646 7.54 -10.00 -10.70
C PHE A 646 8.33 -11.30 -10.59
N GLY A 647 8.15 -12.07 -9.51
CA GLY A 647 8.91 -13.29 -9.23
C GLY A 647 8.26 -14.56 -9.80
N GLY A 648 8.99 -15.31 -10.63
CA GLY A 648 8.52 -16.54 -11.25
C GLY A 648 7.71 -16.33 -12.54
N ASN A 649 7.55 -17.39 -13.34
CA ASN A 649 6.83 -17.32 -14.62
C ASN A 649 5.33 -17.17 -14.41
N THR A 650 4.73 -16.16 -15.05
CA THR A 650 3.28 -16.02 -15.15
C THR A 650 2.66 -17.05 -16.11
N THR A 651 1.34 -17.18 -16.09
CA THR A 651 0.56 -17.93 -17.10
C THR A 651 -0.28 -16.96 -17.92
N GLU A 652 -0.73 -17.37 -19.12
CA GLU A 652 -1.58 -16.51 -19.95
C GLU A 652 -2.88 -16.13 -19.23
N GLU A 653 -3.53 -17.08 -18.56
CA GLU A 653 -4.75 -16.81 -17.80
C GLU A 653 -4.51 -15.83 -16.65
N LEU A 654 -3.48 -16.09 -15.83
CA LEU A 654 -3.12 -15.21 -14.72
C LEU A 654 -2.81 -13.80 -15.23
N CYS A 655 -2.04 -13.68 -16.31
CA CYS A 655 -1.66 -12.39 -16.85
C CYS A 655 -2.85 -11.65 -17.48
N VAL A 656 -3.81 -12.35 -18.11
CA VAL A 656 -5.07 -11.71 -18.54
C VAL A 656 -5.84 -11.16 -17.33
N ARG A 657 -6.04 -11.96 -16.28
CA ARG A 657 -6.76 -11.53 -15.07
C ARG A 657 -6.04 -10.41 -14.33
N TRP A 658 -4.71 -10.44 -14.30
CA TRP A 658 -3.92 -9.39 -13.67
C TRP A 658 -3.88 -8.12 -14.51
N MET A 659 -3.81 -8.19 -15.84
CA MET A 659 -3.96 -7.00 -16.69
C MET A 659 -5.36 -6.39 -16.54
N GLN A 660 -6.40 -7.22 -16.37
CA GLN A 660 -7.76 -6.78 -16.07
C GLN A 660 -7.85 -6.03 -14.75
N LEU A 661 -7.39 -6.63 -13.66
CA LEU A 661 -7.36 -5.98 -12.34
C LEU A 661 -6.46 -4.74 -12.34
N GLY A 662 -5.23 -4.90 -12.84
CA GLY A 662 -4.19 -3.88 -12.80
C GLY A 662 -4.50 -2.64 -13.63
N ALA A 663 -5.36 -2.76 -14.64
CA ALA A 663 -5.92 -1.59 -15.34
C ALA A 663 -6.67 -0.64 -14.41
N PHE A 664 -7.09 -1.10 -13.24
CA PHE A 664 -7.73 -0.32 -12.19
C PHE A 664 -6.83 -0.04 -10.98
N TYR A 665 -5.53 -0.39 -11.01
CA TYR A 665 -4.60 0.20 -10.05
C TYR A 665 -4.40 1.68 -10.38
N PRO A 666 -4.35 2.57 -9.38
CA PRO A 666 -4.02 3.98 -9.64
C PRO A 666 -2.68 4.15 -10.39
N PHE A 667 -1.65 3.40 -9.99
CA PHE A 667 -0.40 3.24 -10.74
C PHE A 667 -0.39 1.88 -11.47
N MET A 668 -0.22 1.88 -12.80
CA MET A 668 -0.31 0.67 -13.62
C MET A 668 1.02 0.36 -14.32
N ARG A 669 1.76 -0.64 -13.81
CA ARG A 669 3.00 -1.13 -14.42
C ARG A 669 3.02 -2.65 -14.56
N ASN A 670 3.37 -3.15 -15.74
CA ASN A 670 3.84 -4.52 -15.90
C ASN A 670 5.37 -4.52 -15.79
N HIS A 671 5.89 -5.30 -14.84
CA HIS A 671 7.32 -5.46 -14.59
C HIS A 671 7.62 -6.93 -14.30
N ASN A 672 8.83 -7.38 -14.64
CA ASN A 672 9.20 -8.78 -14.66
C ASN A 672 10.66 -8.96 -14.25
N ASP A 673 10.94 -10.03 -13.51
CA ASP A 673 12.30 -10.40 -13.12
C ASP A 673 13.10 -10.98 -14.31
N LYS A 674 14.42 -10.90 -14.21
CA LYS A 674 15.40 -11.30 -15.22
C LYS A 674 15.31 -12.76 -15.69
N PRO A 675 15.14 -13.77 -14.80
CA PRO A 675 15.17 -15.16 -15.22
C PRO A 675 13.85 -15.63 -15.84
N ASN A 676 12.79 -14.82 -15.76
CA ASN A 676 11.45 -15.22 -16.16
C ASN A 676 11.23 -15.13 -17.67
N ALA A 677 10.25 -15.91 -18.13
CA ALA A 677 9.69 -15.80 -19.46
C ALA A 677 9.14 -14.38 -19.74
N PRO A 678 9.22 -13.88 -20.98
CA PRO A 678 8.58 -12.62 -21.38
C PRO A 678 7.08 -12.61 -21.04
N GLN A 679 6.57 -11.45 -20.61
CA GLN A 679 5.16 -11.26 -20.20
C GLN A 679 4.59 -9.92 -20.65
N GLU A 680 5.24 -9.27 -21.61
CA GLU A 680 4.71 -8.10 -22.30
C GLU A 680 3.41 -8.50 -23.03
N PRO A 681 2.34 -7.69 -23.04
CA PRO A 681 1.05 -8.10 -23.60
C PRO A 681 1.10 -8.74 -25.00
N PHE A 682 1.98 -8.26 -25.88
CA PHE A 682 2.12 -8.77 -27.25
C PHE A 682 2.69 -10.20 -27.36
N VAL A 683 3.19 -10.81 -26.29
CA VAL A 683 3.79 -12.16 -26.33
C VAL A 683 2.75 -13.29 -26.22
N PHE A 684 1.54 -12.98 -25.76
CA PHE A 684 0.47 -13.95 -25.54
C PHE A 684 -0.37 -14.25 -26.79
N GLY A 685 -1.28 -15.22 -26.71
CA GLY A 685 -2.22 -15.54 -27.77
C GLY A 685 -3.17 -14.39 -28.13
N GLN A 686 -3.70 -14.39 -29.36
CA GLN A 686 -4.52 -13.28 -29.87
C GLN A 686 -5.78 -12.98 -29.03
N ALA A 687 -6.40 -14.00 -28.43
CA ALA A 687 -7.56 -13.82 -27.55
C ALA A 687 -7.17 -13.10 -26.24
N ALA A 688 -6.05 -13.52 -25.62
CA ALA A 688 -5.49 -12.84 -24.45
C ALA A 688 -5.09 -11.40 -24.78
N GLN A 689 -4.44 -11.17 -25.92
CA GLN A 689 -4.10 -9.84 -26.40
C GLN A 689 -5.34 -8.95 -26.56
N ALA A 690 -6.43 -9.48 -27.12
CA ALA A 690 -7.68 -8.73 -27.27
C ALA A 690 -8.28 -8.33 -25.91
N ALA A 691 -8.29 -9.25 -24.94
CA ALA A 691 -8.75 -8.98 -23.57
C ALA A 691 -7.90 -7.90 -22.88
N MET A 692 -6.57 -8.04 -22.93
CA MET A 692 -5.62 -7.07 -22.37
C MET A 692 -5.74 -5.69 -23.04
N ARG A 693 -5.93 -5.66 -24.37
CA ARG A 693 -6.10 -4.41 -25.11
C ARG A 693 -7.41 -3.72 -24.76
N SER A 694 -8.48 -4.49 -24.62
CA SER A 694 -9.80 -3.97 -24.26
C SER A 694 -9.75 -3.25 -22.92
N VAL A 695 -9.12 -3.84 -21.90
CA VAL A 695 -9.05 -3.22 -20.57
C VAL A 695 -8.07 -2.05 -20.51
N LEU A 696 -6.98 -2.07 -21.28
CA LEU A 696 -6.09 -0.91 -21.44
C LEU A 696 -6.82 0.26 -22.09
N ASN A 697 -7.57 0.02 -23.17
CA ASN A 697 -8.39 1.07 -23.80
C ASN A 697 -9.47 1.61 -22.85
N LEU A 698 -10.09 0.73 -22.04
CA LEU A 698 -11.04 1.15 -21.01
C LEU A 698 -10.36 2.08 -19.99
N ARG A 699 -9.19 1.72 -19.46
CA ARG A 699 -8.41 2.59 -18.56
C ARG A 699 -8.14 3.94 -19.22
N TYR A 700 -7.61 3.95 -20.44
CA TYR A 700 -7.27 5.18 -21.16
C TYR A 700 -8.50 6.07 -21.38
N SER A 701 -9.68 5.47 -21.60
CA SER A 701 -10.93 6.23 -21.69
C SER A 701 -11.32 6.88 -20.36
N LEU A 702 -10.99 6.25 -19.23
CA LEU A 702 -11.35 6.69 -17.87
C LEU A 702 -10.30 7.63 -17.25
N LEU A 703 -9.19 7.93 -17.93
CA LEU A 703 -8.14 8.80 -17.39
C LEU A 703 -8.64 10.20 -16.97
N PRO A 704 -9.58 10.86 -17.67
CA PRO A 704 -10.14 12.13 -17.17
C PRO A 704 -10.81 11.99 -15.80
N TYR A 705 -11.55 10.90 -15.57
CA TYR A 705 -12.14 10.59 -14.28
C TYR A 705 -11.07 10.28 -13.23
N LEU A 706 -10.13 9.37 -13.54
CA LEU A 706 -9.04 9.00 -12.62
C LEU A 706 -8.20 10.24 -12.22
N TYR A 707 -7.88 11.10 -13.19
CA TYR A 707 -7.14 12.35 -12.93
C TYR A 707 -7.92 13.32 -12.04
N THR A 708 -9.25 13.37 -12.19
CA THR A 708 -10.12 14.14 -11.29
C THR A 708 -10.13 13.57 -9.87
N LEU A 709 -10.07 12.24 -9.71
CA LEU A 709 -9.90 11.61 -8.38
C LEU A 709 -8.55 11.99 -7.75
N PHE A 710 -7.46 12.01 -8.53
CA PHE A 710 -6.16 12.48 -8.03
C PHE A 710 -6.18 13.95 -7.63
N HIS A 711 -6.91 14.80 -8.36
CA HIS A 711 -7.13 16.19 -7.94
C HIS A 711 -7.84 16.27 -6.58
N HIS A 712 -8.87 15.45 -6.34
CA HIS A 712 -9.53 15.39 -5.04
C HIS A 712 -8.62 14.85 -3.94
N ALA A 713 -7.78 13.86 -4.23
CA ALA A 713 -6.77 13.38 -3.28
C ALA A 713 -5.80 14.51 -2.90
N HIS A 714 -5.27 15.22 -3.89
CA HIS A 714 -4.32 16.31 -3.72
C HIS A 714 -4.90 17.52 -2.95
N THR A 715 -6.18 17.84 -3.14
CA THR A 715 -6.79 19.07 -2.61
C THR A 715 -7.65 18.86 -1.37
N SER A 716 -8.17 17.64 -1.17
CA SER A 716 -9.17 17.35 -0.14
C SER A 716 -8.95 16.03 0.61
N ALA A 717 -7.82 15.35 0.37
CA ALA A 717 -7.48 14.06 0.99
C ALA A 717 -8.46 12.92 0.66
N ALA A 718 -9.21 13.03 -0.44
CA ALA A 718 -10.04 11.93 -0.94
C ALA A 718 -9.19 10.71 -1.33
N THR A 719 -9.75 9.51 -1.19
CA THR A 719 -9.12 8.29 -1.71
C THR A 719 -9.37 8.13 -3.22
N VAL A 720 -8.44 7.48 -3.92
CA VAL A 720 -8.58 7.16 -5.35
C VAL A 720 -9.09 5.73 -5.53
N ALA A 721 -8.31 4.73 -5.10
CA ALA A 721 -8.81 3.38 -4.91
C ALA A 721 -9.39 3.28 -3.50
N THR A 722 -10.68 3.04 -3.39
CA THR A 722 -11.45 3.28 -2.16
C THR A 722 -12.06 1.96 -1.65
N PRO A 723 -11.77 1.57 -0.40
CA PRO A 723 -12.46 0.46 0.25
C PRO A 723 -13.97 0.73 0.35
N LEU A 724 -14.79 -0.31 0.22
CA LEU A 724 -16.25 -0.15 0.26
C LEU A 724 -16.74 0.42 1.60
N PHE A 725 -16.08 0.09 2.73
CA PHE A 725 -16.46 0.62 4.03
C PHE A 725 -16.30 2.15 4.16
N MET A 726 -15.45 2.77 3.33
CA MET A 726 -15.28 4.23 3.34
C MET A 726 -16.51 4.95 2.77
N GLU A 727 -17.10 4.39 1.70
CA GLU A 727 -18.26 4.97 1.00
C GLU A 727 -19.60 4.47 1.55
N PHE A 728 -19.61 3.27 2.13
CA PHE A 728 -20.79 2.61 2.67
C PHE A 728 -20.57 2.19 4.13
N PRO A 729 -20.20 3.11 5.04
CA PRO A 729 -19.83 2.76 6.41
C PRO A 729 -20.99 2.13 7.20
N THR A 730 -22.24 2.48 6.85
CA THR A 730 -23.44 1.93 7.50
C THR A 730 -23.82 0.53 7.04
N ASP A 731 -23.19 0.01 5.98
CA ASP A 731 -23.41 -1.35 5.49
C ASP A 731 -22.41 -2.30 6.16
N ALA A 732 -22.91 -3.19 7.01
CA ALA A 732 -22.10 -4.13 7.77
C ALA A 732 -21.32 -5.13 6.89
N ASN A 733 -21.80 -5.44 5.69
CA ASN A 733 -21.09 -6.34 4.78
C ASN A 733 -19.87 -5.66 4.16
N CYS A 734 -19.94 -4.35 3.91
CA CYS A 734 -18.84 -3.57 3.33
C CYS A 734 -17.59 -3.51 4.21
N ARG A 735 -17.72 -3.76 5.51
CA ARG A 735 -16.62 -3.68 6.49
C ARG A 735 -15.48 -4.66 6.20
N ILE A 736 -15.79 -5.82 5.61
CA ILE A 736 -14.82 -6.92 5.42
C ILE A 736 -14.47 -7.17 3.95
N ILE A 737 -14.99 -6.38 3.02
CA ILE A 737 -14.76 -6.59 1.59
C ILE A 737 -13.42 -5.99 1.19
N ASP A 738 -12.51 -6.84 0.76
CA ASP A 738 -11.18 -6.46 0.26
C ASP A 738 -10.79 -7.14 -1.07
N GLN A 739 -11.74 -7.83 -1.70
CA GLN A 739 -11.61 -8.42 -3.05
C GLN A 739 -12.37 -7.64 -4.11
N GLN A 740 -13.02 -6.55 -3.72
CA GLN A 740 -13.62 -5.54 -4.58
C GLN A 740 -13.16 -4.17 -4.08
N PHE A 741 -13.17 -3.17 -4.96
CA PHE A 741 -12.88 -1.80 -4.57
C PHE A 741 -13.58 -0.82 -5.49
N LEU A 742 -13.61 0.44 -5.06
CA LEU A 742 -14.13 1.53 -5.85
C LEU A 742 -12.99 2.36 -6.44
N TRP A 743 -13.24 2.96 -7.60
CA TRP A 743 -12.59 4.23 -7.94
C TRP A 743 -13.48 5.38 -7.50
N GLY A 744 -12.99 6.17 -6.55
CA GLY A 744 -13.75 7.18 -5.83
C GLY A 744 -15.02 6.57 -5.23
N SER A 745 -16.16 7.22 -5.49
CA SER A 745 -17.47 6.78 -5.01
C SER A 745 -18.34 6.11 -6.08
N SER A 746 -17.86 6.03 -7.33
CA SER A 746 -18.74 5.89 -8.50
C SER A 746 -18.54 4.61 -9.31
N LEU A 747 -17.34 4.04 -9.36
CA LEU A 747 -17.06 2.83 -10.14
C LEU A 747 -16.69 1.67 -9.22
N LEU A 748 -17.46 0.58 -9.24
CA LEU A 748 -17.19 -0.65 -8.49
C LEU A 748 -16.50 -1.68 -9.40
N ILE A 749 -15.31 -2.12 -9.00
CA ILE A 749 -14.49 -3.10 -9.71
C ILE A 749 -14.62 -4.45 -8.99
N SER A 750 -15.02 -5.49 -9.73
CA SER A 750 -15.20 -6.86 -9.23
C SER A 750 -14.41 -7.86 -10.09
N PRO A 751 -13.12 -8.09 -9.76
CA PRO A 751 -12.21 -8.91 -10.55
C PRO A 751 -12.41 -10.42 -10.31
N VAL A 752 -12.05 -11.24 -11.29
CA VAL A 752 -11.84 -12.68 -11.08
C VAL A 752 -10.46 -12.90 -10.48
N LEU A 753 -10.40 -13.61 -9.36
CA LEU A 753 -9.19 -13.79 -8.55
C LEU A 753 -8.79 -15.26 -8.34
N ASP A 754 -9.45 -16.17 -9.04
CA ASP A 754 -9.23 -17.61 -8.98
C ASP A 754 -9.03 -18.21 -10.37
N GLU A 755 -8.14 -19.20 -10.44
CA GLU A 755 -7.84 -19.94 -11.66
C GLU A 755 -9.03 -20.73 -12.18
N GLY A 756 -9.29 -20.64 -13.48
CA GLY A 756 -10.36 -21.34 -14.19
C GLY A 756 -11.76 -20.74 -13.99
N SER A 757 -11.89 -19.68 -13.20
CA SER A 757 -13.18 -19.06 -12.92
C SER A 757 -13.71 -18.24 -14.11
N VAL A 758 -14.99 -18.42 -14.40
CA VAL A 758 -15.74 -17.73 -15.46
C VAL A 758 -16.92 -16.91 -14.93
N GLU A 759 -17.01 -16.79 -13.61
CA GLU A 759 -18.00 -16.03 -12.86
C GLU A 759 -17.34 -15.50 -11.59
N VAL A 760 -17.90 -14.42 -11.04
CA VAL A 760 -17.45 -13.82 -9.77
C VAL A 760 -18.66 -13.54 -8.90
N GLU A 761 -18.57 -13.89 -7.62
CA GLU A 761 -19.55 -13.47 -6.61
C GLU A 761 -19.15 -12.07 -6.12
N ALA A 762 -19.97 -11.07 -6.43
CA ALA A 762 -19.69 -9.67 -6.14
C ALA A 762 -20.77 -9.09 -5.22
N TYR A 763 -20.38 -8.48 -4.10
CA TYR A 763 -21.29 -7.71 -3.28
C TYR A 763 -21.55 -6.36 -3.92
N LEU A 764 -22.82 -6.01 -4.09
CA LEU A 764 -23.25 -4.69 -4.54
C LEU A 764 -23.96 -4.00 -3.37
N PRO A 765 -23.48 -2.85 -2.88
CA PRO A 765 -24.19 -2.05 -1.89
C PRO A 765 -25.59 -1.64 -2.37
N ALA A 766 -26.47 -1.23 -1.46
CA ALA A 766 -27.83 -0.84 -1.81
C ALA A 766 -27.86 0.32 -2.83
N GLY A 767 -28.66 0.15 -3.88
CA GLY A 767 -28.78 1.09 -5.00
C GLY A 767 -28.80 0.38 -6.35
N THR A 768 -28.92 1.18 -7.41
CA THR A 768 -28.81 0.71 -8.79
C THR A 768 -27.35 0.81 -9.25
N TRP A 769 -26.85 -0.28 -9.81
CA TRP A 769 -25.51 -0.39 -10.36
C TRP A 769 -25.60 -0.77 -11.83
N TYR A 770 -25.09 0.09 -12.71
CA TYR A 770 -25.15 -0.12 -14.15
C TYR A 770 -23.83 -0.73 -14.63
N SER A 771 -23.87 -1.81 -15.41
CA SER A 771 -22.66 -2.31 -16.06
C SER A 771 -22.06 -1.21 -16.94
N LEU A 772 -20.79 -0.86 -16.73
CA LEU A 772 -20.13 0.17 -17.53
C LEU A 772 -20.03 -0.21 -19.02
N GLN A 773 -20.04 -1.51 -19.33
CA GLN A 773 -19.89 -2.00 -20.69
C GLN A 773 -21.13 -1.77 -21.57
N ASN A 774 -22.34 -1.88 -21.01
CA ASN A 774 -23.58 -1.90 -21.79
C ASN A 774 -24.79 -1.23 -21.11
N GLY A 775 -24.58 -0.64 -19.93
CA GLY A 775 -25.61 0.03 -19.13
C GLY A 775 -26.68 -0.89 -18.55
N GLN A 776 -26.48 -2.21 -18.54
CA GLN A 776 -27.45 -3.14 -17.92
C GLN A 776 -27.58 -2.85 -16.41
N PRO A 777 -28.80 -2.61 -15.89
CA PRO A 777 -28.99 -2.27 -14.48
C PRO A 777 -29.06 -3.51 -13.59
N LEU A 778 -28.37 -3.45 -12.45
CA LEU A 778 -28.52 -4.36 -11.32
C LEU A 778 -29.12 -3.57 -10.15
N TYR A 779 -30.26 -4.03 -9.65
CA TYR A 779 -30.97 -3.41 -8.54
C TYR A 779 -30.62 -4.14 -7.25
N SER A 780 -29.69 -3.59 -6.48
CA SER A 780 -29.21 -4.23 -5.24
C SER A 780 -29.89 -3.65 -4.01
N LYS A 781 -30.19 -4.53 -3.04
CA LYS A 781 -30.59 -4.14 -1.67
C LYS A 781 -29.43 -4.21 -0.67
N GLY A 782 -28.18 -4.36 -1.13
CA GLY A 782 -27.04 -4.74 -0.30
C GLY A 782 -26.91 -6.26 -0.27
N GLU A 783 -26.56 -6.85 -1.41
CA GLU A 783 -26.53 -8.31 -1.59
C GLU A 783 -25.46 -8.76 -2.59
N TYR A 784 -25.14 -10.05 -2.56
CA TYR A 784 -24.21 -10.67 -3.49
C TYR A 784 -24.90 -11.08 -4.80
N PHE A 785 -24.24 -10.80 -5.91
CA PHE A 785 -24.62 -11.22 -7.25
C PHE A 785 -23.57 -12.17 -7.81
N LEU A 786 -24.01 -13.26 -8.44
CA LEU A 786 -23.15 -14.11 -9.25
C LEU A 786 -23.10 -13.54 -10.67
N LEU A 787 -21.98 -12.93 -11.03
CA LEU A 787 -21.79 -12.21 -12.28
C LEU A 787 -20.98 -13.04 -13.28
N PRO A 788 -21.44 -13.19 -14.54
CA PRO A 788 -20.61 -13.75 -15.60
C PRO A 788 -19.31 -12.96 -15.76
N ALA A 789 -18.20 -13.68 -15.82
CA ALA A 789 -16.87 -13.12 -15.97
C ALA A 789 -15.98 -14.07 -16.79
N PRO A 790 -16.32 -14.34 -18.07
CA PRO A 790 -15.45 -15.11 -18.95
C PRO A 790 -14.06 -14.46 -19.05
N LEU A 791 -13.09 -15.16 -19.63
CA LEU A 791 -11.67 -14.76 -19.55
C LEU A 791 -11.43 -13.33 -20.04
N GLU A 792 -12.18 -12.87 -21.03
CA GLU A 792 -12.12 -11.53 -21.62
C GLU A 792 -12.79 -10.43 -20.80
N THR A 793 -13.50 -10.76 -19.73
CA THR A 793 -14.35 -9.83 -18.97
C THR A 793 -13.85 -9.61 -17.55
N ILE A 794 -13.78 -8.34 -17.16
CA ILE A 794 -13.79 -7.87 -15.77
C ILE A 794 -15.08 -7.10 -15.51
N ASN A 795 -15.71 -7.35 -14.37
CA ASN A 795 -16.96 -6.69 -14.01
C ASN A 795 -16.68 -5.30 -13.42
N VAL A 796 -17.22 -4.26 -14.08
CA VAL A 796 -17.13 -2.86 -13.66
C VAL A 796 -18.52 -2.25 -13.72
N HIS A 797 -18.97 -1.66 -12.60
CA HIS A 797 -20.29 -1.09 -12.49
C HIS A 797 -20.24 0.38 -12.08
N VAL A 798 -21.04 1.22 -12.74
CA VAL A 798 -21.26 2.62 -12.39
C VAL A 798 -22.42 2.71 -11.41
N ARG A 799 -22.19 3.36 -10.28
CA ARG A 799 -23.23 3.66 -9.29
C ARG A 799 -24.22 4.68 -9.84
N GLU A 800 -25.50 4.48 -9.60
CA GLU A 800 -26.52 5.49 -9.92
C GLU A 800 -26.19 6.85 -9.30
N GLY A 801 -26.69 7.92 -9.91
CA GLY A 801 -26.46 9.29 -9.46
C GLY A 801 -25.13 9.91 -9.89
N HIS A 802 -24.33 9.23 -10.73
CA HIS A 802 -22.98 9.69 -11.10
C HIS A 802 -22.83 9.94 -12.61
N ILE A 803 -21.99 10.93 -12.95
CA ILE A 803 -21.57 11.21 -14.33
C ILE A 803 -20.05 11.02 -14.41
N ILE A 804 -19.60 10.16 -15.33
CA ILE A 804 -18.20 9.81 -15.52
C ILE A 804 -17.69 10.48 -16.81
N PRO A 805 -16.73 11.42 -16.73
CA PRO A 805 -16.07 11.96 -17.90
C PRO A 805 -15.06 10.97 -18.48
N GLN A 806 -15.15 10.74 -19.78
CA GLN A 806 -14.27 9.87 -20.54
C GLN A 806 -13.70 10.63 -21.74
N GLN A 807 -12.61 10.11 -22.31
CA GLN A 807 -12.10 10.52 -23.62
C GLN A 807 -11.98 9.29 -24.53
N GLU A 808 -12.00 9.50 -25.84
CA GLU A 808 -11.63 8.44 -26.77
C GLU A 808 -10.17 8.03 -26.51
N PRO A 809 -9.87 6.74 -26.27
CA PRO A 809 -8.53 6.30 -25.92
C PRO A 809 -7.58 6.39 -27.13
N ALA A 810 -6.28 6.46 -26.86
CA ALA A 810 -5.24 6.41 -27.87
C ALA A 810 -4.03 5.64 -27.34
N LEU A 811 -2.99 5.45 -28.17
CA LEU A 811 -1.79 4.71 -27.76
C LEU A 811 -0.96 5.41 -26.68
N THR A 812 -1.08 6.73 -26.54
CA THR A 812 -0.41 7.53 -25.50
C THR A 812 -1.36 8.62 -24.99
N THR A 813 -1.16 9.08 -23.76
CA THR A 813 -1.92 10.22 -23.21
C THR A 813 -1.67 11.52 -23.96
N THR A 814 -0.48 11.68 -24.56
CA THR A 814 -0.16 12.80 -25.45
C THR A 814 -1.20 12.95 -26.58
N VAL A 815 -1.66 11.82 -27.12
CA VAL A 815 -2.69 11.80 -28.16
C VAL A 815 -4.09 11.80 -27.55
N SER A 816 -4.37 10.94 -26.56
CA SER A 816 -5.74 10.78 -26.03
C SER A 816 -6.29 12.07 -25.43
N ARG A 817 -5.43 12.90 -24.81
CA ARG A 817 -5.82 14.20 -24.23
C ARG A 817 -6.38 15.20 -25.24
N ARG A 818 -6.12 14.99 -26.54
CA ARG A 818 -6.61 15.83 -27.65
C ARG A 818 -7.92 15.31 -28.25
N ASN A 819 -8.35 14.11 -27.85
CA ASN A 819 -9.55 13.50 -28.40
C ASN A 819 -10.82 14.09 -27.76
N ALA A 820 -11.95 13.85 -28.42
CA ALA A 820 -13.25 14.26 -27.92
C ALA A 820 -13.59 13.56 -26.60
N PHE A 821 -14.30 14.28 -25.74
CA PHE A 821 -14.87 13.73 -24.52
C PHE A 821 -16.14 12.93 -24.81
N PHE A 822 -16.45 12.03 -23.90
CA PHE A 822 -17.70 11.29 -23.83
C PHE A 822 -18.18 11.25 -22.38
N LEU A 823 -19.48 11.37 -22.13
CA LEU A 823 -20.04 11.27 -20.78
C LEU A 823 -20.84 9.99 -20.61
N THR A 824 -20.53 9.21 -19.57
CA THR A 824 -21.41 8.15 -19.08
C THR A 824 -22.23 8.69 -17.92
N VAL A 825 -23.55 8.78 -18.10
CA VAL A 825 -24.52 9.36 -17.15
C VAL A 825 -25.36 8.23 -16.57
N ALA A 826 -25.10 7.84 -15.32
CA ALA A 826 -25.87 6.83 -14.61
C ALA A 826 -26.98 7.49 -13.79
N LEU A 827 -28.21 7.53 -14.32
CA LEU A 827 -29.32 8.18 -13.62
C LEU A 827 -29.71 7.42 -12.35
N SER A 828 -30.05 8.16 -11.31
CA SER A 828 -30.77 7.62 -10.15
C SER A 828 -32.21 7.25 -10.50
N ALA A 829 -32.89 6.56 -9.58
CA ALA A 829 -34.33 6.36 -9.66
C ALA A 829 -35.15 7.67 -9.79
N SER A 830 -34.62 8.82 -9.32
CA SER A 830 -35.23 10.15 -9.49
C SER A 830 -34.83 10.84 -10.80
N GLY A 831 -34.10 10.16 -11.69
CA GLY A 831 -33.62 10.72 -12.95
C GLY A 831 -32.50 11.75 -12.77
N GLN A 832 -31.74 11.68 -11.68
CA GLN A 832 -30.68 12.63 -11.34
C GLN A 832 -29.30 12.00 -11.42
N ALA A 833 -28.29 12.78 -11.81
CA ALA A 833 -26.89 12.39 -11.68
C ALA A 833 -25.99 13.63 -11.58
N ARG A 834 -24.81 13.48 -10.99
CA ARG A 834 -23.81 14.54 -10.90
C ARG A 834 -22.41 14.01 -11.16
N GLY A 835 -21.58 14.80 -11.83
CA GLY A 835 -20.17 14.52 -12.00
C GLY A 835 -19.36 15.79 -12.07
N VAL A 836 -18.04 15.64 -12.07
CA VAL A 836 -17.09 16.74 -12.16
C VAL A 836 -15.94 16.35 -13.08
N LEU A 837 -15.31 17.35 -13.69
CA LEU A 837 -14.07 17.20 -14.45
C LEU A 837 -13.10 18.28 -13.98
N PHE A 838 -11.93 17.85 -13.50
CA PHE A 838 -10.75 18.69 -13.36
C PHE A 838 -9.87 18.51 -14.59
N TRP A 839 -9.41 19.63 -15.17
CA TRP A 839 -8.55 19.61 -16.34
C TRP A 839 -7.55 20.75 -16.32
N ASP A 840 -6.27 20.43 -16.47
CA ASP A 840 -5.18 21.38 -16.70
C ASP A 840 -4.26 20.83 -17.80
N ASP A 841 -3.10 21.44 -18.01
CA ASP A 841 -2.14 21.03 -19.03
C ASP A 841 -1.56 19.61 -18.82
N GLY A 842 -1.72 19.05 -17.62
CA GLY A 842 -1.33 17.69 -17.26
C GLY A 842 0.11 17.52 -16.74
N ASP A 843 0.92 18.58 -16.65
CA ASP A 843 2.36 18.42 -16.35
C ASP A 843 2.99 19.62 -15.61
N SER A 844 2.39 20.82 -15.67
CA SER A 844 2.92 22.00 -14.99
C SER A 844 2.82 21.91 -13.47
N LEU A 845 3.79 22.55 -12.81
CA LEU A 845 3.79 22.72 -11.36
C LEU A 845 2.64 23.64 -10.91
N ASP A 846 2.14 23.39 -9.70
CA ASP A 846 1.30 24.30 -8.92
C ASP A 846 0.07 24.86 -9.66
N THR A 847 -0.51 24.10 -10.62
CA THR A 847 -1.65 24.57 -11.43
C THR A 847 -2.87 24.86 -10.56
N PHE A 848 -3.09 24.08 -9.51
CA PHE A 848 -4.17 24.31 -8.56
C PHE A 848 -3.95 25.58 -7.74
N GLU A 849 -2.77 25.75 -7.14
CA GLU A 849 -2.42 26.90 -6.31
C GLU A 849 -2.36 28.21 -7.09
N MET A 850 -1.88 28.17 -8.33
CA MET A 850 -1.90 29.31 -9.27
C MET A 850 -3.26 29.49 -9.95
N GLU A 851 -4.21 28.62 -9.64
CA GLU A 851 -5.54 28.58 -10.20
C GLU A 851 -5.58 28.55 -11.75
N ASN A 852 -4.59 27.89 -12.35
CA ASN A 852 -4.44 27.67 -13.79
C ASN A 852 -4.97 26.28 -14.19
N TYR A 853 -6.28 26.11 -14.08
CA TYR A 853 -7.00 24.89 -14.46
C TYR A 853 -8.44 25.22 -14.88
N SER A 854 -9.06 24.28 -15.56
CA SER A 854 -10.49 24.24 -15.85
C SER A 854 -11.21 23.27 -14.91
N PHE A 855 -12.40 23.63 -14.45
CA PHE A 855 -13.23 22.81 -13.58
C PHE A 855 -14.69 22.90 -13.98
N LEU A 856 -15.27 21.76 -14.33
CA LEU A 856 -16.65 21.67 -14.81
C LEU A 856 -17.48 20.80 -13.87
N ILE A 857 -18.72 21.21 -13.67
CA ILE A 857 -19.74 20.38 -13.04
C ILE A 857 -20.69 19.89 -14.14
N PHE A 858 -21.02 18.61 -14.12
CA PHE A 858 -22.10 18.05 -14.94
C PHE A 858 -23.28 17.70 -14.03
N THR A 859 -24.47 18.05 -14.47
CA THR A 859 -25.71 17.73 -13.76
C THR A 859 -26.69 17.09 -14.74
N ALA A 860 -27.33 16.01 -14.33
CA ALA A 860 -28.47 15.42 -15.00
C ALA A 860 -29.72 15.55 -14.12
N GLY A 861 -30.84 15.90 -14.74
CA GLY A 861 -32.14 16.07 -14.10
C GLY A 861 -33.18 16.51 -15.14
N GLU A 862 -34.47 16.24 -14.89
CA GLU A 862 -35.56 16.70 -15.77
C GLU A 862 -35.42 16.28 -17.25
N SER A 863 -34.87 15.08 -17.50
CA SER A 863 -34.56 14.57 -18.85
C SER A 863 -33.55 15.42 -19.63
N GLN A 864 -32.59 16.01 -18.92
CA GLN A 864 -31.52 16.82 -19.46
C GLN A 864 -30.18 16.49 -18.78
N VAL A 865 -29.09 16.67 -19.52
CA VAL A 865 -27.71 16.80 -18.99
C VAL A 865 -27.21 18.20 -19.35
N SER A 866 -26.62 18.90 -18.39
CA SER A 866 -26.01 20.22 -18.59
C SER A 866 -24.58 20.26 -18.05
N SER A 867 -23.70 21.01 -18.72
CA SER A 867 -22.42 21.43 -18.17
C SER A 867 -22.51 22.79 -17.48
N ASP A 868 -21.69 22.98 -16.46
CA ASP A 868 -21.53 24.25 -15.76
C ASP A 868 -20.03 24.49 -15.50
N PRO A 869 -19.31 25.15 -16.43
CA PRO A 869 -17.91 25.53 -16.23
C PRO A 869 -17.77 26.51 -15.07
N GLN A 870 -17.23 26.04 -13.94
CA GLN A 870 -16.95 26.89 -12.78
C GLN A 870 -15.70 27.72 -12.99
N ARG A 871 -14.75 27.17 -13.74
CA ARG A 871 -13.46 27.78 -14.04
C ARG A 871 -12.95 27.30 -15.39
N LEU A 872 -12.31 28.21 -16.12
CA LEU A 872 -11.67 27.93 -17.41
C LEU A 872 -10.32 28.62 -17.46
N ASN A 873 -9.32 27.91 -17.99
CA ASN A 873 -7.97 28.43 -18.22
C ASN A 873 -7.53 28.38 -19.70
N GLY A 874 -8.42 27.93 -20.59
CA GLY A 874 -8.17 27.79 -22.03
C GLY A 874 -7.75 26.39 -22.48
N ASP A 875 -7.37 25.48 -21.57
CA ASP A 875 -6.94 24.12 -21.93
C ASP A 875 -8.06 23.24 -22.53
N LEU A 876 -9.32 23.67 -22.40
CA LEU A 876 -10.50 23.02 -22.97
C LEU A 876 -10.97 23.64 -24.30
N ASP A 877 -10.38 24.75 -24.77
CA ASP A 877 -10.93 25.55 -25.88
C ASP A 877 -11.00 24.78 -27.20
N ALA A 878 -10.08 23.83 -27.41
CA ALA A 878 -10.03 22.98 -28.60
C ALA A 878 -10.76 21.64 -28.42
N LEU A 879 -11.34 21.37 -27.24
CA LEU A 879 -11.93 20.09 -26.89
C LEU A 879 -13.45 20.16 -26.89
N VAL A 880 -14.07 19.10 -27.38
CA VAL A 880 -15.54 18.99 -27.52
C VAL A 880 -16.06 17.76 -26.79
N LEU A 881 -17.32 17.80 -26.38
CA LEU A 881 -18.10 16.62 -26.09
C LEU A 881 -18.56 16.01 -27.41
N GLY A 882 -18.05 14.81 -27.71
CA GLY A 882 -18.37 14.04 -28.92
C GLY A 882 -19.63 13.19 -28.80
N GLY A 883 -20.07 12.89 -27.58
CA GLY A 883 -21.26 12.08 -27.34
C GLY A 883 -21.52 11.82 -25.86
N LEU A 884 -22.63 11.17 -25.55
CA LEU A 884 -22.93 10.69 -24.21
C LEU A 884 -23.80 9.44 -24.22
N GLN A 885 -23.73 8.68 -23.14
CA GLN A 885 -24.61 7.57 -22.82
C GLN A 885 -25.37 7.89 -21.54
N VAL A 886 -26.70 7.76 -21.57
CA VAL A 886 -27.56 7.93 -20.40
C VAL A 886 -28.16 6.57 -20.05
N PHE A 887 -27.80 6.05 -18.88
CA PHE A 887 -28.34 4.80 -18.35
C PHE A 887 -29.57 5.09 -17.50
N GLY A 888 -30.57 4.20 -17.57
CA GLY A 888 -31.79 4.31 -16.77
C GLY A 888 -32.85 5.24 -17.35
N VAL A 889 -32.80 5.53 -18.66
CA VAL A 889 -33.85 6.32 -19.34
C VAL A 889 -35.12 5.46 -19.44
N PRO A 890 -36.27 5.88 -18.88
CA PRO A 890 -37.39 4.97 -18.61
C PRO A 890 -38.17 4.52 -19.85
N SER A 891 -38.19 5.33 -20.91
CA SER A 891 -38.88 5.07 -22.18
C SER A 891 -38.04 5.55 -23.37
N PRO A 892 -38.28 5.04 -24.59
CA PRO A 892 -37.61 5.53 -25.78
C PRO A 892 -37.88 7.03 -25.99
N PRO A 893 -36.84 7.87 -26.16
CA PRO A 893 -37.04 9.28 -26.45
C PRO A 893 -37.72 9.52 -27.81
N LEU A 894 -38.63 10.49 -27.87
CA LEU A 894 -39.27 10.98 -29.10
C LEU A 894 -38.27 11.74 -29.99
N HIS A 895 -37.47 12.60 -29.36
CA HIS A 895 -36.37 13.34 -29.99
C HIS A 895 -35.35 13.73 -28.91
N VAL A 896 -34.15 14.10 -29.35
CA VAL A 896 -33.06 14.57 -28.49
C VAL A 896 -32.55 15.90 -29.04
N LEU A 897 -32.37 16.89 -28.17
CA LEU A 897 -31.89 18.23 -28.51
C LEU A 897 -30.51 18.46 -27.88
N ALA A 898 -29.56 18.99 -28.65
CA ALA A 898 -28.29 19.52 -28.17
C ALA A 898 -28.30 21.05 -28.34
N ASN A 899 -28.22 21.81 -27.23
CA ASN A 899 -28.38 23.27 -27.22
C ASN A 899 -29.65 23.76 -27.96
N GLY A 900 -30.76 23.04 -27.82
CA GLY A 900 -32.04 23.34 -28.48
C GLY A 900 -32.13 22.92 -29.95
N VAL A 901 -31.08 22.34 -30.53
CA VAL A 901 -31.05 21.83 -31.89
C VAL A 901 -31.22 20.32 -31.89
N GLU A 902 -32.14 19.79 -32.70
CA GLU A 902 -32.37 18.35 -32.80
C GLU A 902 -31.13 17.61 -33.32
N VAL A 903 -30.71 16.56 -32.61
CA VAL A 903 -29.55 15.75 -32.99
C VAL A 903 -29.91 14.87 -34.18
N SER A 904 -28.95 14.69 -35.10
CA SER A 904 -29.19 13.91 -36.32
C SER A 904 -29.34 12.41 -36.05
N GLU A 905 -28.63 11.88 -35.06
CA GLU A 905 -28.59 10.45 -34.74
C GLU A 905 -28.52 10.20 -33.23
N PHE A 906 -29.43 9.39 -32.72
CA PHE A 906 -29.37 8.79 -31.38
C PHE A 906 -29.92 7.37 -31.44
N THR A 907 -29.52 6.53 -30.49
CA THR A 907 -30.08 5.18 -30.34
C THR A 907 -30.60 4.98 -28.92
N TYR A 908 -31.64 4.16 -28.80
CA TYR A 908 -32.17 3.75 -27.51
C TYR A 908 -32.31 2.23 -27.46
N CYS A 909 -31.69 1.60 -26.47
CA CYS A 909 -31.85 0.17 -26.22
C CYS A 909 -32.89 -0.03 -25.12
N ALA A 910 -34.06 -0.57 -25.48
CA ALA A 910 -35.16 -0.77 -24.53
C ALA A 910 -34.84 -1.80 -23.44
N ASP A 911 -34.02 -2.81 -23.76
CA ASP A 911 -33.66 -3.88 -22.83
C ASP A 911 -32.74 -3.38 -21.72
N SER A 912 -31.73 -2.56 -22.06
CA SER A 912 -30.81 -1.97 -21.08
C SER A 912 -31.23 -0.59 -20.58
N LYS A 913 -32.25 0.03 -21.17
CA LYS A 913 -32.70 1.41 -20.89
C LYS A 913 -31.59 2.45 -21.08
N VAL A 914 -30.85 2.31 -22.19
CA VAL A 914 -29.70 3.15 -22.51
C VAL A 914 -30.00 4.03 -23.71
N LEU A 915 -29.93 5.34 -23.52
CA LEU A 915 -29.87 6.33 -24.59
C LEU A 915 -28.40 6.57 -24.96
N THR A 916 -28.04 6.45 -26.24
CA THR A 916 -26.72 6.83 -26.74
C THR A 916 -26.87 7.95 -27.76
N VAL A 917 -26.16 9.04 -27.54
CA VAL A 917 -26.06 10.18 -28.45
C VAL A 917 -24.61 10.28 -28.92
N THR A 918 -24.39 10.34 -30.23
CA THR A 918 -23.05 10.39 -30.82
C THR A 918 -22.93 11.57 -31.77
N SER A 919 -21.73 11.82 -32.29
CA SER A 919 -21.47 12.86 -33.28
C SER A 919 -21.87 14.27 -32.81
N LEU A 920 -21.80 14.50 -31.51
CA LEU A 920 -21.89 15.84 -30.94
C LEU A 920 -20.58 16.60 -31.21
N ALA A 921 -20.68 17.93 -31.17
CA ALA A 921 -19.53 18.82 -31.25
C ALA A 921 -19.73 20.00 -30.30
N LEU A 922 -20.16 19.70 -29.07
CA LEU A 922 -20.44 20.73 -28.06
C LEU A 922 -19.12 21.17 -27.41
N PRO A 923 -18.75 22.46 -27.41
CA PRO A 923 -17.49 22.91 -26.82
C PRO A 923 -17.45 22.61 -25.32
N MET A 924 -16.35 22.02 -24.83
CA MET A 924 -16.18 21.77 -23.38
C MET A 924 -15.93 23.07 -22.61
N SER A 925 -15.44 24.12 -23.27
CA SER A 925 -15.22 25.44 -22.69
C SER A 925 -16.51 26.28 -22.57
N GLU A 926 -17.65 25.79 -23.07
CA GLU A 926 -18.92 26.51 -23.00
C GLU A 926 -19.98 25.72 -22.22
N MET A 927 -20.99 26.45 -21.74
CA MET A 927 -22.20 25.82 -21.21
C MET A 927 -22.92 25.10 -22.35
N PHE A 928 -23.18 23.81 -22.17
CA PHE A 928 -23.95 23.02 -23.11
C PHE A 928 -25.05 22.24 -22.40
N THR A 929 -26.04 21.84 -23.20
CA THR A 929 -27.19 21.09 -22.74
C THR A 929 -27.55 20.00 -23.75
N VAL A 930 -27.88 18.81 -23.26
CA VAL A 930 -28.45 17.72 -24.05
C VAL A 930 -29.74 17.27 -23.38
N GLN A 931 -30.87 17.45 -24.06
CA GLN A 931 -32.22 17.18 -23.56
C GLN A 931 -32.84 16.03 -24.35
N TRP A 932 -33.65 15.19 -23.71
CA TRP A 932 -34.45 14.17 -24.38
C TRP A 932 -35.92 14.27 -23.96
N ALA A 933 -36.84 14.08 -24.90
CA ALA A 933 -38.28 14.09 -24.65
C ALA A 933 -38.80 12.66 -24.56
N LEU A 934 -39.48 12.31 -23.46
CA LEU A 934 -39.98 10.95 -23.16
C LEU A 934 -41.41 10.67 -23.59
#